data_AF-A0A355DTM4-F1
#
_entry.id   AF-A0A355DTM4-F1
#
_cell.length_a   1.000
_cell.length_b   1.000
_cell.length_c   1.000
_cell.angle_alpha   90.00
_cell.angle_beta   90.00
_cell.angle_gamma   90.00
#
_symmetry.space_group_name_H-M   'P 1'
#
loop_
_entity.id
_entity.type
_entity.pdbx_description
1 polymer ?
#
loop_
_entity_poly.entity_id
_entity_poly.type
_entity_poly.pdbx_seq_one_letter_code
_entity_poly.pdbx_strand_id
1 'polypeptide(L)'
;LTPSPSPYHATPLTLQLSNVKRLVAQERGGEVREFEFTIPEPETPWVPDQDVAPTPTEEEPPFPVTPESETPEAETSTTTTGVLELTADQQEYDQNRQVITAQGNVLLRFRGALLNADRVQVNLPNRILVAEGNVTLTRGDQVLRGERFEYYFVQDSGVVLKATGEIYVPTSGRDLTILPSPSDPNAPEEQRPASDLVTSNQPLLDVTNSGFYSFVFGGSLDDQRSIRNSSIPDSGGAINRFRYEADRVDFEGAEAVATNVRLTNDPFSPPELELRADTARFRRLSPLVDEVVASRPRLVFDGGFSVPTFRNRIIIDRREREPGLFNIGFDDDDRGGVFIERNFEILNTPTMRFEVKPQYFIQKAILDESLIDPSVFGLKTRFDATLSPTTTFTAAATLTSFKADEIEEELRASLRLRQVIGSTIPHRLSLEYIYRDRIFNGSLGFQTVRSSIGAVVTSPVIPLGNSGINLTYQGAIQNINADTDRQDLLPPPPRDNRRINLTRYQAGASLNRSFLLWQGEALPATPTEGLRYTPQPVVPYLQLRTRVTGVASAYSNGDTQESLSGTIGLVGQLGHFSKPYFDYTGFNISYTQVARGNPSPFRFDRVADRSVLSGGITQQIYGPFRIGFQTSYNLDTGKEISTDLFVEYSRRTYNILLRYNPVQQLGSISFQINDFNWTGNPGVFDCSENRPVVQGVDQCIGSAE
;
A
#
# COMPACT_ATOMS: atom_id res chain seq x y z
N LEU A 1 -44.15 7.21 38.94
CA LEU A 1 -43.31 7.97 39.90
C LEU A 1 -41.88 7.50 39.68
N THR A 2 -40.93 8.18 39.06
CA THR A 2 -40.74 9.49 38.41
C THR A 2 -39.39 9.34 37.67
N PRO A 3 -39.10 10.10 36.61
CA PRO A 3 -38.21 9.70 35.52
C PRO A 3 -36.75 10.18 35.65
N SER A 4 -35.88 9.59 34.82
CA SER A 4 -34.50 9.98 34.54
C SER A 4 -34.33 11.46 34.16
N PRO A 5 -33.20 12.10 34.51
CA PRO A 5 -32.84 13.41 33.97
C PRO A 5 -32.07 13.28 32.63
N SER A 6 -32.64 13.87 31.59
CA SER A 6 -31.94 14.60 30.54
C SER A 6 -32.46 16.04 30.60
N PRO A 7 -31.64 17.08 30.38
CA PRO A 7 -31.26 17.42 29.02
C PRO A 7 -29.80 17.93 28.86
N TYR A 8 -29.08 17.37 27.89
CA TYR A 8 -28.07 18.16 27.19
C TYR A 8 -28.80 18.99 26.14
N HIS A 9 -28.82 20.31 26.34
CA HIS A 9 -29.20 21.26 25.30
C HIS A 9 -28.20 21.15 24.16
N ALA A 10 -28.58 20.49 23.06
CA ALA A 10 -27.98 20.74 21.77
C ALA A 10 -28.55 22.07 21.27
N THR A 11 -27.77 23.14 21.40
CA THR A 11 -27.98 24.36 20.61
C THR A 11 -27.95 23.97 19.14
N PRO A 12 -28.97 24.29 18.32
CA PRO A 12 -28.80 24.24 16.88
C PRO A 12 -27.77 25.32 16.52
N LEU A 13 -26.53 24.90 16.25
CA LEU A 13 -25.57 25.72 15.52
C LEU A 13 -26.09 25.80 14.09
N THR A 14 -26.91 26.80 13.82
CA THR A 14 -27.28 27.17 12.46
C THR A 14 -26.01 27.69 11.79
N LEU A 15 -25.29 26.80 11.11
CA LEU A 15 -24.13 27.15 10.28
C LEU A 15 -24.63 27.96 9.08
N GLN A 16 -24.44 29.28 9.12
CA GLN A 16 -24.62 30.11 7.94
C GLN A 16 -23.48 29.84 6.94
N LEU A 17 -23.79 29.01 5.95
CA LEU A 17 -22.97 28.81 4.75
C LEU A 17 -23.13 30.02 3.83
N SER A 18 -22.32 31.08 4.03
CA SER A 18 -22.28 32.21 3.09
C SER A 18 -20.95 32.98 3.10
N ASN A 19 -19.81 32.29 2.91
CA ASN A 19 -18.51 32.93 3.05
C ASN A 19 -17.81 33.17 1.70
N VAL A 20 -18.43 33.98 0.84
CA VAL A 20 -17.71 34.90 -0.05
C VAL A 20 -18.38 36.27 0.14
N LYS A 21 -17.70 37.19 0.83
CA LYS A 21 -18.24 38.51 1.20
C LYS A 21 -17.64 39.63 0.36
N ARG A 22 -16.50 39.38 -0.28
CA ARG A 22 -15.77 40.37 -1.07
C ARG A 22 -15.08 39.72 -2.27
N LEU A 23 -15.14 40.36 -3.43
CA LEU A 23 -14.35 40.03 -4.62
C LEU A 23 -13.41 41.20 -4.90
N VAL A 24 -12.12 40.92 -4.97
CA VAL A 24 -11.07 41.88 -5.33
C VAL A 24 -10.63 41.52 -6.75
N ALA A 25 -10.89 42.41 -7.70
CA ALA A 25 -10.52 42.23 -9.09
C ALA A 25 -9.43 43.25 -9.47
N GLN A 26 -8.36 42.78 -10.09
CA GLN A 26 -7.23 43.61 -10.50
C GLN A 26 -6.74 43.26 -11.90
N GLU A 27 -6.76 44.24 -12.80
CA GLU A 27 -6.10 44.15 -14.11
C GLU A 27 -4.57 44.27 -13.93
N ARG A 28 -3.79 43.49 -14.69
CA ARG A 28 -2.34 43.40 -14.52
C ARG A 28 -1.68 44.75 -14.87
N GLY A 29 -1.29 45.53 -13.85
CA GLY A 29 -0.77 46.89 -13.99
C GLY A 29 -1.82 48.01 -13.87
N GLY A 30 -3.08 47.67 -13.53
CA GLY A 30 -4.20 48.61 -13.32
C GLY A 30 -4.62 48.76 -11.85
N GLU A 31 -5.68 49.56 -11.64
CA GLU A 31 -6.27 49.82 -10.30
C GLU A 31 -7.02 48.60 -9.75
N VAL A 32 -6.93 48.40 -8.43
CA VAL A 32 -7.68 47.36 -7.71
C VAL A 32 -9.14 47.80 -7.54
N ARG A 33 -10.09 46.92 -7.87
CA ARG A 33 -11.52 47.14 -7.68
C ARG A 33 -12.10 46.12 -6.70
N GLU A 34 -12.80 46.60 -5.67
CA GLU A 34 -13.48 45.75 -4.69
C GLU A 34 -15.00 45.72 -4.95
N PHE A 35 -15.58 44.54 -4.87
CA PHE A 35 -17.02 44.29 -4.99
C PHE A 35 -17.50 43.57 -3.72
N GLU A 36 -18.53 44.10 -3.07
CA GLU A 36 -19.16 43.45 -1.91
C GLU A 36 -20.40 42.66 -2.32
N PHE A 37 -20.59 41.49 -1.72
CA PHE A 37 -21.76 40.65 -1.95
C PHE A 37 -22.87 41.05 -0.97
N THR A 38 -23.87 41.81 -1.41
CA THR A 38 -25.01 42.18 -0.56
C THR A 38 -25.92 40.97 -0.33
N ILE A 39 -26.27 40.71 0.94
CA ILE A 39 -27.31 39.76 1.34
C ILE A 39 -28.63 40.55 1.42
N PRO A 40 -29.70 40.22 0.67
CA PRO A 40 -31.01 40.80 0.96
C PRO A 40 -31.50 40.25 2.30
N GLU A 41 -31.86 41.16 3.20
CA GLU A 41 -32.44 40.86 4.50
C GLU A 41 -33.80 40.16 4.31
N PRO A 42 -34.12 39.07 5.02
CA PRO A 42 -35.43 38.43 4.89
C PRO A 42 -36.51 39.38 5.43
N GLU A 43 -37.53 39.66 4.60
CA GLU A 43 -38.71 40.41 5.01
C GLU A 43 -39.37 39.76 6.23
N THR A 44 -39.55 40.56 7.29
CA THR A 44 -40.25 40.16 8.51
C THR A 44 -41.73 39.88 8.23
N PRO A 45 -42.29 38.73 8.67
CA PRO A 45 -43.72 38.48 8.51
C PRO A 45 -44.55 39.37 9.45
N TRP A 46 -45.59 39.98 8.89
CA TRP A 46 -46.65 40.72 9.59
C TRP A 46 -47.46 39.80 10.51
N VAL A 47 -47.65 40.19 11.77
CA VAL A 47 -48.54 39.50 12.74
C VAL A 47 -49.77 40.38 12.99
N PRO A 48 -51.02 39.87 12.92
CA PRO A 48 -52.21 40.66 13.20
C PRO A 48 -52.46 40.82 14.71
N ASP A 49 -52.90 42.01 15.11
CA ASP A 49 -53.36 42.35 16.46
C ASP A 49 -54.49 41.44 16.96
N GLN A 50 -54.39 40.97 18.21
CA GLN A 50 -55.54 40.57 19.01
C GLN A 50 -55.47 41.14 20.43
N ASP A 51 -56.63 41.59 20.87
CA ASP A 51 -56.98 42.39 22.03
C ASP A 51 -56.38 41.96 23.39
N VAL A 52 -56.03 42.97 24.20
CA VAL A 52 -55.64 42.84 25.60
C VAL A 52 -56.69 43.48 26.51
N ALA A 53 -57.10 42.76 27.57
CA ALA A 53 -57.57 43.32 28.85
C ALA A 53 -57.44 42.25 29.97
N PRO A 54 -57.34 42.60 31.27
CA PRO A 54 -56.07 42.82 31.97
C PRO A 54 -55.90 41.93 33.23
N THR A 55 -54.73 41.94 33.85
CA THR A 55 -54.48 41.37 35.20
C THR A 55 -53.45 42.25 35.94
N PRO A 56 -53.57 42.48 37.27
CA PRO A 56 -53.02 43.68 37.91
C PRO A 56 -51.59 43.52 38.43
N THR A 57 -51.02 44.71 38.64
CA THR A 57 -49.74 45.12 39.23
C THR A 57 -49.44 44.54 40.62
N GLU A 58 -48.16 44.25 40.88
CA GLU A 58 -47.55 44.45 42.20
C GLU A 58 -46.12 45.00 42.06
N GLU A 59 -45.87 46.07 42.81
CA GLU A 59 -44.70 46.97 42.91
C GLU A 59 -43.72 46.40 43.97
N GLU A 60 -42.39 46.53 43.86
CA GLU A 60 -41.51 47.54 44.53
C GLU A 60 -40.11 46.86 44.75
N PRO A 61 -38.99 47.51 45.17
CA PRO A 61 -38.26 48.67 44.65
C PRO A 61 -36.69 48.48 44.78
N PRO A 62 -35.78 49.47 45.03
CA PRO A 62 -34.80 49.95 44.01
C PRO A 62 -33.30 50.18 44.44
N PHE A 63 -32.48 50.59 43.44
CA PHE A 63 -31.22 51.40 43.46
C PHE A 63 -29.83 50.74 43.77
N PRO A 64 -28.65 51.34 43.42
CA PRO A 64 -28.36 52.65 42.75
C PRO A 64 -27.32 52.62 41.57
N VAL A 65 -26.94 53.85 41.16
CA VAL A 65 -26.42 54.42 39.90
C VAL A 65 -24.89 54.76 39.87
N THR A 66 -24.26 54.63 38.67
CA THR A 66 -23.21 55.46 37.96
C THR A 66 -21.80 55.71 38.60
N PRO A 67 -20.70 56.19 37.92
CA PRO A 67 -20.55 56.71 36.52
C PRO A 67 -19.23 56.47 35.70
N GLU A 68 -19.34 56.75 34.38
CA GLU A 68 -18.46 57.46 33.38
C GLU A 68 -16.95 57.18 33.08
N SER A 69 -16.68 57.19 31.75
CA SER A 69 -15.54 57.81 30.99
C SER A 69 -14.15 57.12 30.98
N GLU A 70 -13.33 57.03 29.93
CA GLU A 70 -13.14 57.75 28.66
C GLU A 70 -12.09 57.00 27.74
N THR A 71 -12.36 56.90 26.41
CA THR A 71 -11.43 57.12 25.24
C THR A 71 -10.26 56.13 24.92
N PRO A 72 -9.66 56.07 23.69
CA PRO A 72 -10.16 55.90 22.30
C PRO A 72 -9.54 54.69 21.52
N GLU A 73 -10.20 54.34 20.41
CA GLU A 73 -9.69 53.90 19.09
C GLU A 73 -8.27 53.28 18.95
N ALA A 74 -8.23 52.00 18.55
CA ALA A 74 -7.17 51.45 17.71
C ALA A 74 -7.77 50.41 16.76
N GLU A 75 -7.60 50.67 15.46
CA GLU A 75 -7.91 49.80 14.35
C GLU A 75 -7.22 48.43 14.51
N THR A 76 -8.00 47.36 14.55
CA THR A 76 -7.54 46.05 14.08
C THR A 76 -8.67 45.38 13.33
N SER A 77 -8.73 45.70 12.04
CA SER A 77 -9.31 44.86 11.00
C SER A 77 -8.51 43.56 10.91
N THR A 78 -9.08 42.42 11.31
CA THR A 78 -8.72 41.10 10.78
C THR A 78 -9.74 40.04 11.20
N THR A 79 -10.72 39.80 10.34
CA THR A 79 -11.40 38.49 10.19
C THR A 79 -11.89 38.37 8.74
N THR A 80 -10.95 38.34 7.78
CA THR A 80 -11.24 38.10 6.36
C THR A 80 -11.59 36.62 6.14
N THR A 81 -12.86 36.27 6.34
CA THR A 81 -13.44 35.02 5.82
C THR A 81 -14.13 35.30 4.48
N GLY A 82 -13.54 34.79 3.39
CA GLY A 82 -14.17 34.71 2.06
C GLY A 82 -13.89 35.89 1.12
N VAL A 83 -12.62 36.14 0.80
CA VAL A 83 -12.23 37.03 -0.31
C VAL A 83 -11.95 36.19 -1.55
N LEU A 84 -12.55 36.58 -2.68
CA LEU A 84 -12.25 36.06 -4.01
C LEU A 84 -11.24 37.03 -4.65
N GLU A 85 -10.05 36.58 -5.03
CA GLU A 85 -9.05 37.46 -5.68
C GLU A 85 -8.92 37.06 -7.16
N LEU A 86 -9.18 37.99 -8.08
CA LEU A 86 -9.17 37.76 -9.52
C LEU A 86 -8.18 38.69 -10.24
N THR A 87 -7.16 38.10 -10.85
CA THR A 87 -6.16 38.82 -11.67
C THR A 87 -6.19 38.32 -13.11
N ALA A 88 -6.14 39.23 -14.08
CA ALA A 88 -6.11 38.87 -15.51
C ALA A 88 -5.47 39.97 -16.36
N ASP A 89 -5.18 39.65 -17.63
CA ASP A 89 -4.69 40.63 -18.61
C ASP A 89 -5.77 41.64 -19.00
N GLN A 90 -7.02 41.21 -19.13
CA GLN A 90 -8.18 42.07 -19.39
C GLN A 90 -9.35 41.70 -18.48
N GLN A 91 -10.06 42.71 -17.97
CA GLN A 91 -11.27 42.53 -17.17
C GLN A 91 -12.39 43.49 -17.60
N GLU A 92 -13.60 42.96 -17.74
CA GLU A 92 -14.81 43.72 -18.07
C GLU A 92 -15.89 43.43 -17.03
N TYR A 93 -16.59 44.49 -16.60
CA TYR A 93 -17.75 44.37 -15.70
C TYR A 93 -19.00 44.90 -16.39
N ASP A 94 -19.97 44.00 -16.62
CA ASP A 94 -21.30 44.36 -17.11
C ASP A 94 -22.18 44.73 -15.92
N GLN A 95 -22.48 46.03 -15.77
CA GLN A 95 -23.30 46.55 -14.66
C GLN A 95 -24.76 46.07 -14.70
N ASN A 96 -25.32 45.82 -15.89
CA ASN A 96 -26.73 45.41 -16.03
C ASN A 96 -26.92 43.95 -15.66
N ARG A 97 -25.97 43.10 -16.05
CA ARG A 97 -26.01 41.66 -15.74
C ARG A 97 -25.28 41.32 -14.44
N GLN A 98 -24.51 42.26 -13.90
CA GLN A 98 -23.61 42.09 -12.76
C GLN A 98 -22.67 40.89 -12.94
N VAL A 99 -22.08 40.78 -14.14
CA VAL A 99 -21.15 39.72 -14.54
C VAL A 99 -19.77 40.32 -14.76
N ILE A 100 -18.76 39.70 -14.16
CA ILE A 100 -17.35 40.02 -14.39
C ILE A 100 -16.79 39.00 -15.38
N THR A 101 -16.22 39.46 -16.48
CA THR A 101 -15.52 38.63 -17.46
C THR A 101 -14.04 38.99 -17.43
N ALA A 102 -13.19 38.02 -17.09
CA ALA A 102 -11.74 38.13 -17.12
C ALA A 102 -11.19 37.27 -18.28
N GLN A 103 -10.23 37.80 -19.03
CA GLN A 103 -9.61 37.13 -20.17
C GLN A 103 -8.09 37.32 -20.16
N GLY A 104 -7.38 36.27 -20.58
CA GLY A 104 -5.91 36.26 -20.68
C GLY A 104 -5.23 36.01 -19.34
N ASN A 105 -4.55 34.85 -19.24
CA ASN A 105 -3.77 34.41 -18.08
C ASN A 105 -4.49 34.67 -16.74
N VAL A 106 -5.74 34.24 -16.66
CA VAL A 106 -6.59 34.53 -15.50
C VAL A 106 -6.13 33.69 -14.32
N LEU A 107 -5.84 34.34 -13.21
CA LEU A 107 -5.51 33.73 -11.93
C LEU A 107 -6.57 34.12 -10.91
N LEU A 108 -7.23 33.11 -10.34
CA LEU A 108 -8.25 33.29 -9.32
C LEU A 108 -7.87 32.53 -8.06
N ARG A 109 -7.91 33.21 -6.90
CA ARG A 109 -7.72 32.58 -5.59
C ARG A 109 -9.04 32.56 -4.84
N PHE A 110 -9.42 31.37 -4.37
CA PHE A 110 -10.62 31.18 -3.57
C PHE A 110 -10.46 30.03 -2.59
N ARG A 111 -10.75 30.26 -1.29
CA ARG A 111 -10.77 29.22 -0.25
C ARG A 111 -9.53 28.30 -0.24
N GLY A 112 -8.33 28.89 -0.37
CA GLY A 112 -7.07 28.14 -0.42
C GLY A 112 -6.84 27.32 -1.70
N ALA A 113 -7.71 27.47 -2.71
CA ALA A 113 -7.52 26.93 -4.04
C ALA A 113 -7.07 28.02 -5.01
N LEU A 114 -6.21 27.63 -5.95
CA LEU A 114 -5.71 28.46 -7.04
C LEU A 114 -6.29 27.95 -8.36
N LEU A 115 -7.00 28.80 -9.08
CA LEU A 115 -7.60 28.48 -10.38
C LEU A 115 -6.95 29.33 -11.47
N ASN A 116 -6.43 28.66 -12.50
CA ASN A 116 -5.95 29.28 -13.73
C ASN A 116 -6.86 28.92 -14.89
N ALA A 117 -7.11 29.87 -15.79
CA ALA A 117 -7.83 29.63 -17.05
C ALA A 117 -7.56 30.73 -18.09
N ASP A 118 -7.94 30.48 -19.35
CA ASP A 118 -7.89 31.48 -20.42
C ASP A 118 -8.98 32.55 -20.23
N ARG A 119 -10.15 32.13 -19.75
CA ARG A 119 -11.32 32.99 -19.51
C ARG A 119 -12.06 32.57 -18.27
N VAL A 120 -12.44 33.53 -17.43
CA VAL A 120 -13.29 33.32 -16.26
C VAL A 120 -14.45 34.29 -16.27
N GLN A 121 -15.64 33.79 -16.00
CA GLN A 121 -16.84 34.57 -15.79
C GLN A 121 -17.37 34.36 -14.38
N VAL A 122 -17.65 35.46 -13.69
CA VAL A 122 -18.24 35.44 -12.35
C VAL A 122 -19.56 36.19 -12.40
N ASN A 123 -20.66 35.46 -12.26
CA ASN A 123 -22.00 36.03 -12.14
C ASN A 123 -22.28 36.31 -10.66
N LEU A 124 -22.33 37.60 -10.29
CA LEU A 124 -22.48 38.01 -8.89
C LEU A 124 -23.88 37.69 -8.32
N PRO A 125 -25.00 37.94 -9.02
CA PRO A 125 -26.34 37.65 -8.51
C PRO A 125 -26.59 36.16 -8.28
N ASN A 126 -26.25 35.35 -9.27
CA ASN A 126 -26.47 33.90 -9.22
C ASN A 126 -25.37 33.18 -8.44
N ARG A 127 -24.27 33.88 -8.13
CA ARG A 127 -23.07 33.34 -7.47
C ARG A 127 -22.58 32.08 -8.18
N ILE A 128 -22.32 32.22 -9.47
CA ILE A 128 -21.79 31.18 -10.35
C ILE A 128 -20.45 31.64 -10.90
N LEU A 129 -19.47 30.74 -10.89
CA LEU A 129 -18.21 30.87 -11.58
C LEU A 129 -18.16 29.89 -12.75
N VAL A 130 -17.75 30.38 -13.92
CA VAL A 130 -17.46 29.56 -15.10
C VAL A 130 -16.07 29.90 -15.58
N ALA A 131 -15.17 28.93 -15.60
CA ALA A 131 -13.84 29.03 -16.19
C ALA A 131 -13.78 28.17 -17.46
N GLU A 132 -13.21 28.70 -18.52
CA GLU A 132 -13.10 28.08 -19.83
C GLU A 132 -11.68 28.21 -20.37
N GLY A 133 -11.18 27.13 -20.97
CA GLY A 133 -9.86 27.06 -21.58
C GLY A 133 -8.75 26.85 -20.56
N ASN A 134 -8.03 25.74 -20.70
CA ASN A 134 -6.83 25.39 -19.92
C ASN A 134 -7.02 25.50 -18.41
N VAL A 135 -8.19 25.07 -17.93
CA VAL A 135 -8.55 25.23 -16.53
C VAL A 135 -7.63 24.36 -15.69
N THR A 136 -6.92 24.96 -14.73
CA THR A 136 -6.09 24.24 -13.76
C THR A 136 -6.46 24.71 -12.36
N LEU A 137 -6.98 23.81 -11.54
CA LEU A 137 -7.31 24.02 -10.15
C LEU A 137 -6.28 23.27 -9.28
N THR A 138 -5.58 24.00 -8.43
CA THR A 138 -4.59 23.45 -7.49
C THR A 138 -5.03 23.72 -6.06
N ARG A 139 -4.98 22.68 -5.21
CA ARG A 139 -5.25 22.78 -3.77
C ARG A 139 -4.36 21.80 -3.02
N GLY A 140 -3.47 22.32 -2.17
CA GLY A 140 -2.43 21.48 -1.55
C GLY A 140 -1.62 20.76 -2.63
N ASP A 141 -1.44 19.44 -2.49
CA ASP A 141 -0.72 18.60 -3.46
C ASP A 141 -1.62 18.00 -4.56
N GLN A 142 -2.90 18.41 -4.60
CA GLN A 142 -3.85 17.90 -5.59
C GLN A 142 -3.95 18.87 -6.76
N VAL A 143 -3.92 18.31 -7.97
CA VAL A 143 -4.04 19.07 -9.22
C VAL A 143 -5.18 18.50 -10.04
N LEU A 144 -6.12 19.36 -10.39
CA LEU A 144 -7.23 19.08 -11.31
C LEU A 144 -7.10 20.00 -12.52
N ARG A 145 -7.32 19.44 -13.71
CA ARG A 145 -7.28 20.13 -14.99
C ARG A 145 -8.55 19.83 -15.77
N GLY A 146 -8.96 20.71 -16.67
CA GLY A 146 -10.12 20.50 -17.53
C GLY A 146 -10.33 21.58 -18.59
N GLU A 147 -11.27 21.34 -19.50
CA GLU A 147 -11.63 22.32 -20.54
C GLU A 147 -12.58 23.40 -20.02
N ARG A 148 -13.46 23.01 -19.10
CA ARG A 148 -14.46 23.89 -18.50
C ARG A 148 -14.71 23.50 -17.06
N PHE A 149 -14.79 24.49 -16.19
CA PHE A 149 -15.09 24.35 -14.77
C PHE A 149 -16.23 25.30 -14.39
N GLU A 150 -17.30 24.74 -13.87
CA GLU A 150 -18.44 25.48 -13.35
C GLU A 150 -18.52 25.27 -11.84
N TYR A 151 -18.73 26.35 -11.08
CA TYR A 151 -18.85 26.29 -9.63
C TYR A 151 -19.97 27.19 -9.12
N TYR A 152 -20.84 26.61 -8.30
CA TYR A 152 -21.99 27.25 -7.68
C TYR A 152 -21.67 27.54 -6.22
N PHE A 153 -21.30 28.78 -5.90
CA PHE A 153 -20.78 29.15 -4.57
C PHE A 153 -21.78 28.89 -3.43
N VAL A 154 -23.10 28.95 -3.72
CA VAL A 154 -24.15 28.76 -2.71
C VAL A 154 -24.30 27.29 -2.34
N GLN A 155 -24.22 26.40 -3.33
CA GLN A 155 -24.46 24.97 -3.17
C GLN A 155 -23.18 24.20 -2.84
N ASP A 156 -22.01 24.84 -2.96
CA ASP A 156 -20.70 24.18 -2.89
C ASP A 156 -20.62 23.00 -3.87
N SER A 157 -21.20 23.19 -5.06
CA SER A 157 -21.30 22.19 -6.11
C SER A 157 -20.70 22.71 -7.41
N GLY A 158 -20.39 21.82 -8.34
CA GLY A 158 -19.82 22.20 -9.62
C GLY A 158 -19.65 21.06 -10.60
N VAL A 159 -19.22 21.43 -11.81
CA VAL A 159 -19.03 20.51 -12.93
C VAL A 159 -17.67 20.78 -13.56
N VAL A 160 -16.90 19.72 -13.77
CA VAL A 160 -15.67 19.75 -14.57
C VAL A 160 -15.88 18.92 -15.82
N LEU A 161 -15.62 19.49 -16.99
CA LEU A 161 -15.63 18.77 -18.27
C LEU A 161 -14.21 18.43 -18.70
N LYS A 162 -14.03 17.21 -19.23
CA LYS A 162 -12.73 16.65 -19.63
C LYS A 162 -11.70 16.76 -18.50
N ALA A 163 -12.10 16.27 -17.32
CA ALA A 163 -11.31 16.36 -16.12
C ALA A 163 -10.09 15.43 -16.22
N THR A 164 -8.90 15.97 -15.95
CA THR A 164 -7.67 15.20 -15.79
C THR A 164 -6.96 15.65 -14.52
N GLY A 165 -6.09 14.83 -13.94
CA GLY A 165 -5.37 15.28 -12.76
C GLY A 165 -4.55 14.22 -12.07
N GLU A 166 -3.99 14.61 -10.94
CA GLU A 166 -3.15 13.79 -10.10
C GLU A 166 -3.70 13.80 -8.67
N ILE A 167 -3.75 12.60 -8.08
CA ILE A 167 -4.14 12.39 -6.68
C ILE A 167 -2.91 11.90 -5.93
N TYR A 168 -2.44 12.71 -4.99
CA TYR A 168 -1.44 12.28 -4.02
C TYR A 168 -2.13 11.77 -2.75
N VAL A 169 -2.14 10.45 -2.58
CA VAL A 169 -2.92 9.75 -1.55
C VAL A 169 -2.53 10.19 -0.12
N PRO A 170 -1.25 10.36 0.24
CA PRO A 170 -0.87 10.69 1.62
C PRO A 170 -1.47 11.99 2.16
N THR A 171 -1.71 13.00 1.31
CA THR A 171 -2.25 14.30 1.72
C THR A 171 -3.69 14.53 1.25
N SER A 172 -4.24 13.68 0.38
CA SER A 172 -5.60 13.79 -0.17
C SER A 172 -6.70 14.00 0.89
N GLY A 173 -6.52 13.43 2.08
CA GLY A 173 -7.42 13.60 3.21
C GLY A 173 -7.47 15.00 3.81
N ARG A 174 -6.37 15.76 3.75
CA ARG A 174 -6.33 17.17 4.13
C ARG A 174 -6.76 18.03 2.95
N ASP A 175 -6.21 17.74 1.77
CA ASP A 175 -6.27 18.63 0.61
C ASP A 175 -7.65 18.64 -0.07
N LEU A 176 -8.37 17.51 -0.08
CA LEU A 176 -9.70 17.43 -0.71
C LEU A 176 -10.84 17.87 0.23
N THR A 177 -10.54 18.31 1.46
CA THR A 177 -11.54 18.65 2.46
C THR A 177 -11.86 20.14 2.42
N ILE A 178 -13.08 20.49 1.99
CA ILE A 178 -13.62 21.87 1.99
C ILE A 178 -14.25 22.18 3.35
N LEU A 179 -13.51 22.00 4.43
CA LEU A 179 -13.91 22.55 5.73
C LEU A 179 -13.09 23.82 5.97
N PRO A 180 -13.67 24.89 6.53
CA PRO A 180 -12.87 25.95 7.08
C PRO A 180 -12.08 25.33 8.23
N SER A 181 -10.83 24.94 7.97
CA SER A 181 -9.92 24.64 9.07
C SER A 181 -9.86 25.91 9.91
N PRO A 182 -10.05 25.87 11.24
CA PRO A 182 -9.77 27.02 12.08
C PRO A 182 -8.31 27.37 11.79
N SER A 183 -8.11 28.55 11.20
CA SER A 183 -6.80 29.11 10.94
C SER A 183 -6.08 29.19 12.28
N ASP A 184 -5.05 28.36 12.45
CA ASP A 184 -4.00 28.68 13.41
C ASP A 184 -3.45 30.05 12.96
N PRO A 185 -3.53 31.10 13.79
CA PRO A 185 -3.04 32.44 13.43
C PRO A 185 -1.54 32.46 13.08
N ASN A 186 -0.82 31.38 13.38
CA ASN A 186 0.59 31.18 13.06
C ASN A 186 0.84 30.14 11.94
N ALA A 187 -0.19 29.60 11.28
CA ALA A 187 0.03 28.78 10.10
C ALA A 187 0.56 29.67 8.96
N PRO A 188 1.74 29.39 8.38
CA PRO A 188 2.23 30.16 7.25
C PRO A 188 1.18 30.09 6.14
N GLU A 189 0.70 31.24 5.68
CA GLU A 189 -0.06 31.32 4.44
C GLU A 189 0.75 30.58 3.37
N GLU A 190 0.25 29.44 2.88
CA GLU A 190 0.92 28.65 1.85
C GLU A 190 0.89 29.41 0.51
N GLN A 191 1.63 30.51 0.42
CA GLN A 191 2.01 31.13 -0.84
C GLN A 191 3.03 30.21 -1.51
N ARG A 192 2.55 29.21 -2.26
CA ARG A 192 3.44 28.47 -3.15
C ARG A 192 4.06 29.46 -4.14
N PRO A 193 5.41 29.55 -4.23
CA PRO A 193 6.05 30.44 -5.17
C PRO A 193 5.67 30.06 -6.60
N ALA A 194 5.59 31.03 -7.50
CA ALA A 194 5.25 30.80 -8.91
C ALA A 194 6.16 29.78 -9.61
N SER A 195 7.36 29.54 -9.08
CA SER A 195 8.29 28.50 -9.54
C SER A 195 7.69 27.08 -9.45
N ASP A 196 6.92 26.75 -8.42
CA ASP A 196 6.34 25.41 -8.27
C ASP A 196 5.31 25.11 -9.37
N LEU A 197 4.60 26.14 -9.83
CA LEU A 197 3.66 26.07 -10.94
C LEU A 197 4.39 25.84 -12.27
N VAL A 198 5.52 26.52 -12.48
CA VAL A 198 6.37 26.31 -13.67
C VAL A 198 6.90 24.87 -13.69
N THR A 199 7.38 24.36 -12.56
CA THR A 199 7.85 22.98 -12.42
C THR A 199 6.71 21.98 -12.66
N SER A 200 5.47 22.27 -12.23
CA SER A 200 4.30 21.40 -12.46
C SER A 200 3.84 21.34 -13.92
N ASN A 201 4.22 22.32 -14.74
CA ASN A 201 3.93 22.41 -16.16
C ASN A 201 5.13 22.03 -17.06
N GLN A 202 6.26 21.67 -16.45
CA GLN A 202 7.40 21.11 -17.18
C GLN A 202 7.13 19.67 -17.62
N PRO A 203 7.87 19.18 -18.64
CA PRO A 203 7.95 17.76 -18.94
C PRO A 203 8.17 16.90 -17.71
N LEU A 204 7.70 15.64 -17.78
CA LEU A 204 7.99 14.62 -16.78
C LEU A 204 9.49 14.53 -16.47
N LEU A 205 9.83 14.68 -15.20
CA LEU A 205 11.19 14.54 -14.68
C LEU A 205 11.20 13.65 -13.43
N ASP A 206 12.39 13.16 -13.08
CA ASP A 206 12.67 12.43 -11.84
C ASP A 206 11.74 11.24 -11.55
N VAL A 207 11.39 10.48 -12.59
CA VAL A 207 10.56 9.28 -12.44
C VAL A 207 11.33 8.24 -11.60
N THR A 208 10.78 7.94 -10.43
CA THR A 208 11.37 7.01 -9.47
C THR A 208 10.34 5.99 -9.02
N ASN A 209 10.77 4.75 -8.83
CA ASN A 209 9.93 3.72 -8.21
C ASN A 209 9.96 3.90 -6.69
N SER A 210 8.80 4.18 -6.11
CA SER A 210 8.58 4.43 -4.68
C SER A 210 8.08 3.22 -3.90
N GLY A 211 7.97 2.05 -4.54
CA GLY A 211 7.58 0.79 -3.93
C GLY A 211 6.71 -0.05 -4.84
N PHE A 212 5.98 -0.99 -4.24
CA PHE A 212 5.02 -1.81 -4.98
C PHE A 212 3.96 -2.37 -4.03
N TYR A 213 2.87 -2.86 -4.60
CA TYR A 213 1.87 -3.64 -3.89
C TYR A 213 1.71 -5.00 -4.56
N SER A 214 1.87 -6.08 -3.80
CA SER A 214 1.83 -7.46 -4.32
C SER A 214 0.68 -8.26 -3.73
N PHE A 215 -0.05 -8.96 -4.60
CA PHE A 215 -1.00 -10.00 -4.27
C PHE A 215 -0.35 -11.34 -4.59
N VAL A 216 -0.34 -12.28 -3.63
CA VAL A 216 0.20 -13.63 -3.83
C VAL A 216 -0.91 -14.63 -3.54
N PHE A 217 -1.16 -15.51 -4.50
CA PHE A 217 -2.19 -16.53 -4.51
C PHE A 217 -1.49 -17.89 -4.63
N GLY A 218 -1.45 -18.73 -3.59
CA GLY A 218 -0.63 -19.94 -3.66
C GLY A 218 -0.32 -20.64 -2.35
N GLY A 219 0.27 -21.83 -2.46
CA GLY A 219 0.98 -22.49 -1.38
C GLY A 219 2.28 -21.73 -1.08
N SER A 220 2.20 -20.74 -0.20
CA SER A 220 3.38 -20.17 0.43
C SER A 220 3.78 -21.04 1.61
N LEU A 221 5.07 -21.32 1.78
CA LEU A 221 5.61 -21.69 3.08
C LEU A 221 5.38 -20.47 3.97
N ASP A 222 4.32 -20.46 4.78
CA ASP A 222 3.91 -19.33 5.63
C ASP A 222 5.12 -18.61 6.26
N ASP A 223 5.29 -17.34 5.87
CA ASP A 223 5.63 -16.09 6.60
C ASP A 223 6.49 -16.10 7.90
N GLN A 224 7.13 -17.21 8.29
CA GLN A 224 7.82 -17.30 9.59
C GLN A 224 9.24 -17.86 9.55
N ARG A 225 9.71 -18.40 8.42
CA ARG A 225 11.11 -18.83 8.26
C ARG A 225 11.64 -18.39 6.90
N SER A 226 12.48 -17.35 6.93
CA SER A 226 13.34 -16.94 5.84
C SER A 226 14.22 -18.13 5.39
N ILE A 227 13.74 -18.91 4.42
CA ILE A 227 14.62 -19.69 3.56
C ILE A 227 15.26 -18.69 2.62
N ARG A 228 16.58 -18.52 2.77
CA ARG A 228 17.37 -17.37 2.28
C ARG A 228 17.47 -17.21 0.75
N ASN A 229 16.72 -17.93 -0.07
CA ASN A 229 16.95 -17.96 -1.52
C ASN A 229 15.71 -17.81 -2.42
N SER A 230 14.51 -17.55 -1.89
CA SER A 230 13.34 -17.25 -2.73
C SER A 230 12.59 -16.07 -2.13
N SER A 231 12.95 -14.86 -2.55
CA SER A 231 12.25 -13.63 -2.18
C SER A 231 10.94 -13.56 -2.96
N ILE A 232 9.88 -14.17 -2.42
CA ILE A 232 8.55 -13.58 -2.63
C ILE A 232 8.57 -12.31 -1.78
N PRO A 233 8.47 -11.11 -2.37
CA PRO A 233 8.49 -9.89 -1.59
C PRO A 233 7.33 -9.92 -0.59
N ASP A 234 7.61 -9.53 0.67
CA ASP A 234 6.55 -9.29 1.65
C ASP A 234 5.57 -8.26 1.06
N SER A 235 4.26 -8.50 1.21
CA SER A 235 3.21 -7.58 0.78
C SER A 235 3.30 -6.30 1.62
N GLY A 236 4.10 -5.33 1.16
CA GLY A 236 4.46 -4.16 1.97
C GLY A 236 4.82 -2.95 1.11
N GLY A 237 3.80 -2.25 0.62
CA GLY A 237 3.94 -0.93 0.02
C GLY A 237 2.58 -0.26 -0.19
N ALA A 238 2.57 1.05 -0.41
CA ALA A 238 1.39 1.84 -0.76
C ALA A 238 1.58 2.39 -2.17
N ILE A 239 0.51 2.49 -2.96
CA ILE A 239 0.52 3.30 -4.18
C ILE A 239 0.25 4.73 -3.73
N ASN A 240 1.23 5.61 -3.90
CA ASN A 240 1.19 6.95 -3.32
C ASN A 240 0.58 7.98 -4.27
N ARG A 241 0.69 7.77 -5.57
CA ARG A 241 0.23 8.72 -6.59
C ARG A 241 -0.56 8.02 -7.69
N PHE A 242 -1.68 8.63 -8.07
CA PHE A 242 -2.49 8.22 -9.20
C PHE A 242 -2.74 9.39 -10.13
N ARG A 243 -2.80 9.11 -11.43
CA ARG A 243 -3.37 10.00 -12.44
C ARG A 243 -4.78 9.54 -12.76
N TYR A 244 -5.68 10.47 -13.05
CA TYR A 244 -7.03 10.16 -13.48
C TYR A 244 -7.45 10.99 -14.70
N GLU A 245 -8.40 10.43 -15.46
CA GLU A 245 -9.16 11.11 -16.49
C GLU A 245 -10.65 10.77 -16.34
N ALA A 246 -11.52 11.74 -16.61
CA ALA A 246 -12.96 11.56 -16.66
C ALA A 246 -13.58 12.54 -17.66
N ASP A 247 -14.65 12.13 -18.35
CA ASP A 247 -15.34 13.00 -19.31
C ASP A 247 -16.10 14.13 -18.62
N ARG A 248 -16.69 13.84 -17.47
CA ARG A 248 -17.41 14.80 -16.63
C ARG A 248 -17.26 14.41 -15.17
N VAL A 249 -17.05 15.40 -14.31
CA VAL A 249 -17.06 15.24 -12.85
C VAL A 249 -18.04 16.25 -12.27
N ASP A 250 -19.14 15.76 -11.71
CA ASP A 250 -20.09 16.55 -10.93
C ASP A 250 -19.76 16.38 -9.45
N PHE A 251 -19.57 17.48 -8.70
CA PHE A 251 -19.28 17.41 -7.27
C PHE A 251 -20.25 18.27 -6.46
N GLU A 252 -20.53 17.85 -5.23
CA GLU A 252 -21.38 18.55 -4.27
C GLU A 252 -20.83 18.31 -2.86
N GLY A 253 -20.21 19.34 -2.27
CA GLY A 253 -19.51 19.24 -0.99
C GLY A 253 -18.43 18.15 -0.98
N ALA A 254 -18.68 17.06 -0.24
CA ALA A 254 -17.75 15.93 -0.10
C ALA A 254 -18.13 14.70 -0.96
N GLU A 255 -19.08 14.87 -1.87
CA GLU A 255 -19.50 13.84 -2.83
C GLU A 255 -19.07 14.24 -4.25
N ALA A 256 -18.70 13.25 -5.07
CA ALA A 256 -18.40 13.46 -6.47
C ALA A 256 -18.90 12.28 -7.31
N VAL A 257 -19.40 12.55 -8.51
CA VAL A 257 -19.79 11.57 -9.51
C VAL A 257 -19.05 11.88 -10.79
N ALA A 258 -18.26 10.93 -11.25
CA ALA A 258 -17.48 11.03 -12.47
C ALA A 258 -17.95 10.02 -13.52
N THR A 259 -17.89 10.39 -14.80
CA THR A 259 -18.23 9.51 -15.93
C THR A 259 -17.00 9.18 -16.78
N ASN A 260 -16.98 7.96 -17.34
CA ASN A 260 -15.89 7.40 -18.12
C ASN A 260 -14.53 7.55 -17.44
N VAL A 261 -14.45 7.08 -16.20
CA VAL A 261 -13.30 7.26 -15.32
C VAL A 261 -12.20 6.29 -15.71
N ARG A 262 -10.99 6.81 -15.85
CA ARG A 262 -9.75 6.07 -16.03
C ARG A 262 -8.78 6.49 -14.93
N LEU A 263 -8.12 5.53 -14.31
CA LEU A 263 -7.18 5.75 -13.22
C LEU A 263 -5.93 4.92 -13.46
N THR A 264 -4.74 5.49 -13.28
CA THR A 264 -3.47 4.78 -13.43
C THR A 264 -2.42 5.29 -12.45
N ASN A 265 -1.48 4.44 -12.06
CA ASN A 265 -0.25 4.77 -11.34
C ASN A 265 0.95 4.95 -12.29
N ASP A 266 0.74 4.82 -13.60
CA ASP A 266 1.77 5.00 -14.61
C ASP A 266 2.10 6.48 -14.82
N PRO A 267 3.36 6.92 -14.70
CA PRO A 267 3.73 8.29 -15.06
C PRO A 267 3.64 8.54 -16.56
N PHE A 268 3.74 7.52 -17.41
CA PHE A 268 3.85 7.70 -18.86
C PHE A 268 2.53 7.45 -19.60
N SER A 269 2.46 7.99 -20.81
CA SER A 269 1.34 7.78 -21.74
C SER A 269 1.83 7.17 -23.05
N PRO A 270 1.14 6.16 -23.61
CA PRO A 270 -0.04 5.51 -23.04
C PRO A 270 0.30 4.67 -21.79
N PRO A 271 -0.63 4.58 -20.82
CA PRO A 271 -0.42 3.81 -19.60
C PRO A 271 -0.45 2.29 -19.88
N GLU A 272 0.40 1.54 -19.17
CA GLU A 272 0.45 0.07 -19.26
C GLU A 272 -0.64 -0.62 -18.41
N LEU A 273 -1.10 0.04 -17.35
CA LEU A 273 -2.17 -0.46 -16.47
C LEU A 273 -3.16 0.66 -16.15
N GLU A 274 -4.44 0.40 -16.39
CA GLU A 274 -5.51 1.33 -16.05
C GLU A 274 -6.65 0.63 -15.30
N LEU A 275 -7.25 1.29 -14.32
CA LEU A 275 -8.58 0.98 -13.82
C LEU A 275 -9.60 1.85 -14.54
N ARG A 276 -10.53 1.25 -15.27
CA ARG A 276 -11.61 1.94 -15.99
C ARG A 276 -12.98 1.63 -15.38
N ALA A 277 -13.86 2.62 -15.33
CA ALA A 277 -15.26 2.50 -14.92
C ALA A 277 -16.13 3.46 -15.72
N ASP A 278 -17.40 3.13 -15.99
CA ASP A 278 -18.24 4.05 -16.76
C ASP A 278 -18.78 5.18 -15.89
N THR A 279 -19.02 4.89 -14.61
CA THR A 279 -19.33 5.88 -13.60
C THR A 279 -18.59 5.51 -12.31
N ALA A 280 -18.10 6.51 -11.59
CA ALA A 280 -17.58 6.35 -10.24
C ALA A 280 -18.20 7.41 -9.34
N ARG A 281 -18.78 6.98 -8.22
CA ARG A 281 -19.30 7.85 -7.16
C ARG A 281 -18.36 7.76 -5.98
N PHE A 282 -17.81 8.90 -5.58
CA PHE A 282 -17.04 9.09 -4.38
C PHE A 282 -17.93 9.71 -3.30
N ARG A 283 -17.85 9.19 -2.08
CA ARG A 283 -18.51 9.75 -0.90
C ARG A 283 -17.61 9.64 0.31
N ARG A 284 -17.45 10.73 1.06
CA ARG A 284 -16.77 10.68 2.35
C ARG A 284 -17.74 10.24 3.45
N LEU A 285 -17.45 9.10 4.10
CA LEU A 285 -18.25 8.57 5.21
C LEU A 285 -17.79 9.16 6.56
N SER A 286 -16.49 9.39 6.73
CA SER A 286 -15.90 10.04 7.90
C SER A 286 -14.56 10.70 7.53
N PRO A 287 -13.90 11.49 8.41
CA PRO A 287 -12.63 12.15 8.08
C PRO A 287 -11.51 11.21 7.57
N LEU A 288 -11.56 9.92 7.90
CA LEU A 288 -10.57 8.90 7.52
C LEU A 288 -11.14 7.80 6.61
N VAL A 289 -12.44 7.82 6.31
CA VAL A 289 -13.11 6.75 5.57
C VAL A 289 -13.83 7.34 4.36
N ASP A 290 -13.37 6.95 3.19
CA ASP A 290 -13.98 7.29 1.91
C ASP A 290 -14.61 6.04 1.27
N GLU A 291 -15.68 6.21 0.50
CA GLU A 291 -16.37 5.17 -0.24
C GLU A 291 -16.31 5.49 -1.74
N VAL A 292 -15.94 4.50 -2.54
CA VAL A 292 -15.97 4.57 -4.00
C VAL A 292 -16.90 3.49 -4.53
N VAL A 293 -17.96 3.89 -5.23
CA VAL A 293 -18.88 2.99 -5.93
C VAL A 293 -18.72 3.17 -7.44
N ALA A 294 -18.28 2.14 -8.14
CA ALA A 294 -18.00 2.16 -9.56
C ALA A 294 -18.92 1.22 -10.35
N SER A 295 -19.34 1.63 -11.55
CA SER A 295 -20.09 0.80 -12.50
C SER A 295 -19.16 0.19 -13.54
N ARG A 296 -19.35 -1.12 -13.80
CA ARG A 296 -18.50 -1.96 -14.66
C ARG A 296 -16.98 -1.70 -14.50
N PRO A 297 -16.45 -1.69 -13.26
CA PRO A 297 -15.03 -1.51 -13.02
C PRO A 297 -14.22 -2.64 -13.63
N ARG A 298 -13.17 -2.30 -14.37
CA ARG A 298 -12.29 -3.22 -15.09
C ARG A 298 -10.85 -2.73 -15.08
N LEU A 299 -9.90 -3.66 -14.91
CA LEU A 299 -8.49 -3.42 -15.15
C LEU A 299 -8.22 -3.60 -16.64
N VAL A 300 -7.47 -2.69 -17.24
CA VAL A 300 -7.05 -2.70 -18.65
C VAL A 300 -5.52 -2.73 -18.69
N PHE A 301 -4.99 -3.69 -19.42
CA PHE A 301 -3.58 -3.97 -19.57
C PHE A 301 -3.14 -3.64 -20.99
N ASP A 302 -2.11 -2.81 -21.12
CA ASP A 302 -1.50 -2.42 -22.39
C ASP A 302 -2.53 -1.91 -23.43
N GLY A 303 -3.61 -1.29 -22.97
CA GLY A 303 -4.72 -0.80 -23.79
C GLY A 303 -5.58 -1.86 -24.50
N GLY A 304 -5.22 -3.15 -24.43
CA GLY A 304 -5.85 -4.23 -25.22
C GLY A 304 -6.67 -5.23 -24.41
N PHE A 305 -6.10 -5.78 -23.33
CA PHE A 305 -6.73 -6.84 -22.54
C PHE A 305 -7.43 -6.24 -21.31
N SER A 306 -8.67 -6.65 -21.01
CA SER A 306 -9.41 -6.13 -19.85
C SER A 306 -10.04 -7.22 -18.99
N VAL A 307 -9.95 -7.07 -17.67
CA VAL A 307 -10.52 -7.99 -16.67
C VAL A 307 -11.44 -7.22 -15.71
N PRO A 308 -12.69 -7.64 -15.49
CA PRO A 308 -13.57 -6.99 -14.51
C PRO A 308 -13.03 -7.17 -13.09
N THR A 309 -13.21 -6.18 -12.21
CA THR A 309 -12.74 -6.26 -10.81
C THR A 309 -13.68 -7.08 -9.91
N PHE A 310 -14.89 -7.37 -10.38
CA PHE A 310 -15.99 -8.02 -9.63
C PHE A 310 -16.37 -7.33 -8.31
N ARG A 311 -15.88 -6.10 -8.08
CA ARG A 311 -16.20 -5.26 -6.94
C ARG A 311 -16.63 -3.88 -7.41
N ASN A 312 -17.87 -3.54 -7.08
CA ASN A 312 -18.47 -2.28 -7.48
C ASN A 312 -18.38 -1.24 -6.36
N ARG A 313 -17.97 -1.63 -5.15
CA ARG A 313 -17.86 -0.78 -3.97
C ARG A 313 -16.55 -1.07 -3.26
N ILE A 314 -15.82 -0.02 -2.93
CA ILE A 314 -14.55 -0.07 -2.19
C ILE A 314 -14.66 0.93 -1.06
N ILE A 315 -14.32 0.52 0.16
CA ILE A 315 -14.13 1.42 1.28
C ILE A 315 -12.63 1.65 1.48
N ILE A 316 -12.24 2.92 1.36
CA ILE A 316 -10.88 3.38 1.59
C ILE A 316 -10.86 3.91 3.03
N ASP A 317 -10.56 3.04 3.98
CA ASP A 317 -10.19 3.49 5.32
C ASP A 317 -8.69 3.81 5.30
N ARG A 318 -8.33 5.05 5.59
CA ARG A 318 -6.92 5.47 5.63
C ARG A 318 -6.16 4.85 6.79
N ARG A 319 -6.83 4.10 7.67
CA ARG A 319 -6.25 3.26 8.72
C ARG A 319 -6.05 1.81 8.25
N GLU A 320 -6.89 1.28 7.36
CA GLU A 320 -7.02 -0.17 7.10
C GLU A 320 -7.44 -0.48 5.65
N ARG A 321 -6.87 -1.54 5.05
CA ARG A 321 -7.13 -1.93 3.65
C ARG A 321 -8.05 -3.15 3.61
N GLU A 322 -9.14 -3.07 2.85
CA GLU A 322 -10.11 -4.17 2.73
C GLU A 322 -9.48 -5.48 2.16
N PRO A 323 -9.80 -6.66 2.73
CA PRO A 323 -9.37 -7.95 2.19
C PRO A 323 -9.98 -8.23 0.81
N GLY A 324 -9.25 -8.94 -0.08
CA GLY A 324 -9.69 -9.38 -1.42
C GLY A 324 -10.87 -10.36 -1.43
N LEU A 325 -11.47 -10.66 -2.60
CA LEU A 325 -12.69 -11.50 -2.71
C LEU A 325 -12.43 -12.96 -2.32
N PHE A 326 -11.39 -13.55 -2.89
CA PHE A 326 -10.89 -14.89 -2.60
C PHE A 326 -9.47 -15.02 -3.17
N ASN A 327 -8.70 -15.95 -2.63
CA ASN A 327 -7.39 -16.35 -3.13
C ASN A 327 -7.47 -17.79 -3.64
N ILE A 328 -6.76 -18.12 -4.71
CA ILE A 328 -6.61 -19.49 -5.21
C ILE A 328 -5.19 -19.95 -4.92
N GLY A 329 -5.00 -21.17 -4.45
CA GLY A 329 -3.67 -21.74 -4.23
C GLY A 329 -3.55 -23.19 -4.69
N PHE A 330 -2.31 -23.68 -4.72
CA PHE A 330 -2.01 -25.08 -5.01
C PHE A 330 -1.05 -25.62 -3.95
N ASP A 331 -1.47 -26.69 -3.28
CA ASP A 331 -0.70 -27.44 -2.29
C ASP A 331 -1.16 -28.90 -2.35
N ASP A 332 -0.35 -29.74 -2.97
CA ASP A 332 -0.70 -31.15 -3.19
C ASP A 332 -0.69 -31.95 -1.89
N ASP A 333 0.25 -31.67 -0.98
CA ASP A 333 0.49 -32.51 0.19
C ASP A 333 -0.52 -32.26 1.32
N ASP A 334 -0.77 -31.00 1.69
CA ASP A 334 -1.69 -30.71 2.80
C ASP A 334 -3.14 -30.51 2.34
N ARG A 335 -3.35 -30.09 1.08
CA ARG A 335 -4.67 -29.61 0.58
C ARG A 335 -5.20 -30.42 -0.59
N GLY A 336 -4.47 -31.43 -1.06
CA GLY A 336 -4.89 -32.27 -2.19
C GLY A 336 -4.99 -31.50 -3.51
N GLY A 337 -4.15 -30.48 -3.70
CA GLY A 337 -3.99 -29.75 -4.94
C GLY A 337 -4.59 -28.34 -4.91
N VAL A 338 -5.42 -28.01 -5.89
CA VAL A 338 -6.02 -26.66 -6.01
C VAL A 338 -7.04 -26.40 -4.89
N PHE A 339 -6.89 -25.25 -4.24
CA PHE A 339 -7.81 -24.76 -3.21
C PHE A 339 -8.17 -23.29 -3.40
N ILE A 340 -9.28 -22.88 -2.79
CA ILE A 340 -9.71 -21.49 -2.68
C ILE A 340 -9.83 -21.11 -1.20
N GLU A 341 -9.44 -19.89 -0.86
CA GLU A 341 -9.59 -19.34 0.49
C GLU A 341 -10.11 -17.91 0.43
N ARG A 342 -10.66 -17.39 1.53
CA ARG A 342 -11.09 -15.99 1.61
C ARG A 342 -10.63 -15.37 2.92
N ASN A 343 -10.01 -14.20 2.85
CA ASN A 343 -9.60 -13.48 4.05
C ASN A 343 -10.77 -12.72 4.68
N PHE A 344 -10.94 -12.89 5.99
CA PHE A 344 -11.83 -12.11 6.83
C PHE A 344 -11.02 -11.49 7.96
N GLU A 345 -11.00 -10.16 8.02
CA GLU A 345 -10.42 -9.41 9.13
C GLU A 345 -11.51 -9.24 10.19
N ILE A 346 -11.45 -10.07 11.24
CA ILE A 346 -12.45 -10.09 12.32
C ILE A 346 -12.20 -8.93 13.29
N LEU A 347 -10.93 -8.61 13.53
CA LEU A 347 -10.49 -7.46 14.30
C LEU A 347 -9.34 -6.81 13.53
N ASN A 348 -9.40 -5.51 13.34
CA ASN A 348 -8.29 -4.74 12.80
C ASN A 348 -8.25 -3.42 13.58
N THR A 349 -7.11 -3.15 14.20
CA THR A 349 -6.83 -1.96 15.00
C THR A 349 -5.34 -1.65 14.88
N PRO A 350 -4.87 -0.43 15.23
CA PRO A 350 -3.45 -0.08 15.12
C PRO A 350 -2.48 -0.99 15.91
N THR A 351 -2.97 -1.68 16.96
CA THR A 351 -2.16 -2.54 17.81
C THR A 351 -2.55 -4.01 17.77
N MET A 352 -3.69 -4.38 17.19
CA MET A 352 -4.17 -5.77 17.14
C MET A 352 -4.86 -6.05 15.81
N ARG A 353 -4.52 -7.18 15.18
CA ARG A 353 -5.13 -7.67 13.95
C ARG A 353 -5.46 -9.16 14.11
N PHE A 354 -6.69 -9.55 13.81
CA PHE A 354 -7.17 -10.93 13.81
C PHE A 354 -7.78 -11.28 12.46
N GLU A 355 -7.16 -12.24 11.80
CA GLU A 355 -7.55 -12.76 10.50
C GLU A 355 -8.05 -14.19 10.58
N VAL A 356 -9.07 -14.48 9.80
CA VAL A 356 -9.63 -15.81 9.61
C VAL A 356 -9.77 -16.07 8.11
N LYS A 357 -9.20 -17.18 7.65
CA LYS A 357 -9.21 -17.61 6.24
C LYS A 357 -9.84 -19.00 6.14
N PRO A 358 -11.15 -19.12 5.94
CA PRO A 358 -11.77 -20.37 5.54
C PRO A 358 -11.21 -20.83 4.19
N GLN A 359 -10.98 -22.13 4.06
CA GLN A 359 -10.42 -22.76 2.86
C GLN A 359 -11.35 -23.87 2.34
N TYR A 360 -11.40 -24.04 1.03
CA TYR A 360 -12.10 -25.14 0.34
C TYR A 360 -11.17 -25.79 -0.70
N PHE A 361 -10.98 -27.09 -0.58
CA PHE A 361 -10.02 -27.87 -1.36
C PHE A 361 -10.70 -28.42 -2.62
N ILE A 362 -10.75 -27.60 -3.68
CA ILE A 362 -11.50 -27.87 -4.92
C ILE A 362 -11.07 -29.19 -5.56
N GLN A 363 -9.77 -29.42 -5.72
CA GLN A 363 -9.27 -30.61 -6.41
C GLN A 363 -9.55 -31.87 -5.60
N LYS A 364 -9.24 -31.86 -4.29
CA LYS A 364 -9.59 -32.93 -3.35
C LYS A 364 -11.09 -33.25 -3.37
N ALA A 365 -11.96 -32.23 -3.39
CA ALA A 365 -13.41 -32.37 -3.39
C ALA A 365 -14.02 -32.93 -4.68
N ILE A 366 -13.29 -32.89 -5.80
CA ILE A 366 -13.75 -33.38 -7.11
C ILE A 366 -13.11 -34.73 -7.46
N LEU A 367 -11.84 -34.93 -7.08
CA LEU A 367 -11.06 -36.09 -7.49
C LEU A 367 -11.00 -37.20 -6.44
N ASP A 368 -10.93 -36.83 -5.16
CA ASP A 368 -10.59 -37.77 -4.08
C ASP A 368 -11.73 -37.98 -3.07
N GLU A 369 -12.54 -36.95 -2.83
CA GLU A 369 -13.57 -36.89 -1.79
C GLU A 369 -14.89 -36.32 -2.34
N SER A 370 -15.91 -36.16 -1.49
CA SER A 370 -17.19 -35.51 -1.83
C SER A 370 -17.17 -33.99 -1.61
N LEU A 371 -17.99 -33.25 -2.37
CA LEU A 371 -18.08 -31.77 -2.33
C LEU A 371 -18.37 -31.17 -0.95
N ILE A 372 -18.97 -31.93 -0.03
CA ILE A 372 -19.36 -31.49 1.31
C ILE A 372 -18.67 -32.31 2.42
N ASP A 373 -17.66 -33.10 2.10
CA ASP A 373 -16.93 -33.88 3.10
C ASP A 373 -16.17 -32.95 4.07
N PRO A 374 -16.18 -33.19 5.40
CA PRO A 374 -15.45 -32.32 6.35
C PRO A 374 -13.96 -32.17 6.06
N SER A 375 -13.32 -33.13 5.38
CA SER A 375 -11.90 -33.08 5.02
C SER A 375 -11.57 -32.22 3.80
N VAL A 376 -12.59 -31.70 3.09
CA VAL A 376 -12.40 -30.74 1.99
C VAL A 376 -12.45 -29.29 2.46
N PHE A 377 -12.71 -29.07 3.76
CA PHE A 377 -12.72 -27.76 4.38
C PHE A 377 -11.48 -27.58 5.26
N GLY A 378 -10.94 -26.37 5.26
CA GLY A 378 -9.83 -25.97 6.12
C GLY A 378 -10.04 -24.57 6.71
N LEU A 379 -9.20 -24.22 7.67
CA LEU A 379 -9.24 -22.92 8.34
C LEU A 379 -7.83 -22.48 8.70
N LYS A 380 -7.43 -21.29 8.25
CA LYS A 380 -6.26 -20.60 8.79
C LYS A 380 -6.72 -19.44 9.67
N THR A 381 -6.05 -19.23 10.78
CA THR A 381 -6.25 -18.07 11.64
C THR A 381 -4.91 -17.45 11.98
N ARG A 382 -4.89 -16.13 12.08
CA ARG A 382 -3.71 -15.36 12.46
C ARG A 382 -4.09 -14.21 13.35
N PHE A 383 -3.41 -14.06 14.46
CA PHE A 383 -3.56 -12.96 15.39
C PHE A 383 -2.21 -12.30 15.61
N ASP A 384 -2.11 -11.02 15.30
CA ASP A 384 -0.94 -10.18 15.56
C ASP A 384 -1.30 -9.10 16.56
N ALA A 385 -0.42 -8.86 17.54
CA ALA A 385 -0.57 -7.81 18.52
C ALA A 385 0.75 -7.09 18.81
N THR A 386 0.75 -5.76 18.72
CA THR A 386 1.84 -4.88 19.15
C THR A 386 1.57 -4.49 20.60
N LEU A 387 2.22 -5.19 21.54
CA LEU A 387 2.05 -4.98 22.98
C LEU A 387 2.80 -3.74 23.48
N SER A 388 3.92 -3.40 22.84
CA SER A 388 4.69 -2.18 23.04
C SER A 388 5.52 -1.86 21.78
N PRO A 389 6.16 -0.67 21.67
CA PRO A 389 7.03 -0.35 20.52
C PRO A 389 8.17 -1.34 20.27
N THR A 390 8.54 -2.14 21.28
CA THR A 390 9.60 -3.15 21.19
C THR A 390 9.09 -4.59 21.26
N THR A 391 7.80 -4.80 21.53
CA THR A 391 7.24 -6.12 21.85
C THR A 391 6.03 -6.43 20.97
N THR A 392 6.13 -7.51 20.22
CA THR A 392 5.08 -8.00 19.31
C THR A 392 4.75 -9.45 19.63
N PHE A 393 3.48 -9.82 19.54
CA PHE A 393 2.98 -11.17 19.68
C PHE A 393 2.30 -11.61 18.39
N THR A 394 2.59 -12.83 17.95
CA THR A 394 1.94 -13.46 16.80
C THR A 394 1.46 -14.85 17.21
N ALA A 395 0.19 -15.15 16.96
CA ALA A 395 -0.38 -16.48 17.06
C ALA A 395 -0.94 -16.89 15.70
N ALA A 396 -0.70 -18.13 15.28
CA ALA A 396 -1.26 -18.66 14.05
C ALA A 396 -1.70 -20.11 14.27
N ALA A 397 -2.82 -20.48 13.65
CA ALA A 397 -3.29 -21.85 13.60
C ALA A 397 -3.78 -22.19 12.20
N THR A 398 -3.54 -23.42 11.76
CA THR A 398 -4.02 -23.96 10.49
C THR A 398 -4.63 -25.32 10.76
N LEU A 399 -5.85 -25.51 10.29
CA LEU A 399 -6.57 -26.77 10.30
C LEU A 399 -6.85 -27.19 8.85
N THR A 400 -6.41 -28.39 8.49
CA THR A 400 -6.52 -28.94 7.11
C THR A 400 -7.58 -30.03 6.96
N SER A 401 -8.38 -30.30 8.00
CA SER A 401 -9.56 -31.18 7.95
C SER A 401 -10.48 -30.85 9.12
N PHE A 402 -11.80 -30.87 8.89
CA PHE A 402 -12.80 -30.81 9.97
C PHE A 402 -13.33 -32.20 10.38
N LYS A 403 -12.72 -33.31 9.92
CA LYS A 403 -13.04 -34.65 10.43
C LYS A 403 -12.63 -34.75 11.90
N ALA A 404 -13.60 -35.04 12.78
CA ALA A 404 -13.44 -34.90 14.24
C ALA A 404 -12.36 -35.80 14.84
N ASP A 405 -12.16 -36.97 14.26
CA ASP A 405 -11.14 -37.97 14.59
C ASP A 405 -9.74 -37.61 14.07
N GLU A 406 -9.61 -36.65 13.15
CA GLU A 406 -8.35 -36.22 12.55
C GLU A 406 -7.85 -34.86 13.08
N ILE A 407 -8.66 -34.11 13.84
CA ILE A 407 -8.34 -32.73 14.26
C ILE A 407 -6.97 -32.63 14.94
N GLU A 408 -6.59 -33.59 15.79
CA GLU A 408 -5.28 -33.57 16.45
C GLU A 408 -4.11 -33.64 15.44
N GLU A 409 -4.31 -34.35 14.34
CA GLU A 409 -3.30 -34.59 13.32
C GLU A 409 -3.23 -33.50 12.24
N GLU A 410 -4.37 -32.85 12.01
CA GLU A 410 -4.59 -31.83 10.98
C GLU A 410 -4.47 -30.41 11.52
N LEU A 411 -4.39 -30.23 12.85
CA LEU A 411 -4.12 -28.94 13.49
C LEU A 411 -2.61 -28.67 13.60
N ARG A 412 -2.19 -27.52 13.09
CA ARG A 412 -0.87 -26.92 13.31
C ARG A 412 -1.04 -25.58 13.97
N ALA A 413 -0.19 -25.27 14.95
CA ALA A 413 -0.28 -24.01 15.67
C ALA A 413 1.10 -23.48 16.05
N SER A 414 1.21 -22.15 16.10
CA SER A 414 2.40 -21.45 16.56
C SER A 414 2.04 -20.21 17.38
N LEU A 415 2.80 -19.96 18.44
CA LEU A 415 2.75 -18.75 19.25
C LEU A 415 4.17 -18.19 19.31
N ARG A 416 4.32 -16.89 19.09
CA ARG A 416 5.61 -16.20 19.08
C ARG A 416 5.49 -14.84 19.75
N LEU A 417 6.18 -14.65 20.86
CA LEU A 417 6.38 -13.36 21.50
C LEU A 417 7.79 -12.87 21.18
N ARG A 418 7.91 -11.76 20.45
CA ARG A 418 9.18 -11.13 20.08
C ARG A 418 9.36 -9.83 20.87
N GLN A 419 10.54 -9.66 21.44
CA GLN A 419 10.95 -8.44 22.12
C GLN A 419 12.34 -8.00 21.62
N VAL A 420 12.49 -6.71 21.30
CA VAL A 420 13.79 -6.09 21.08
C VAL A 420 14.42 -5.75 22.43
N ILE A 421 15.65 -6.21 22.66
CA ILE A 421 16.42 -6.00 23.90
C ILE A 421 17.76 -5.32 23.58
N GLY A 422 18.22 -4.44 24.47
CA GLY A 422 19.45 -3.65 24.29
C GLY A 422 19.23 -2.38 23.46
N SER A 423 20.03 -1.34 23.73
CA SER A 423 19.95 -0.04 23.06
C SER A 423 21.06 0.17 22.02
N THR A 424 22.29 -0.21 22.33
CA THR A 424 23.46 0.00 21.44
C THR A 424 23.53 -1.02 20.31
N ILE A 425 23.22 -2.28 20.61
CA ILE A 425 23.17 -3.39 19.65
C ILE A 425 21.83 -4.08 19.93
N PRO A 426 20.74 -3.74 19.21
CA PRO A 426 19.42 -4.25 19.52
C PRO A 426 19.30 -5.72 19.10
N HIS A 427 19.25 -6.63 20.07
CA HIS A 427 18.97 -8.05 19.84
C HIS A 427 17.48 -8.31 19.82
N ARG A 428 17.08 -9.38 19.14
CA ARG A 428 15.69 -9.86 19.17
C ARG A 428 15.62 -11.14 19.98
N LEU A 429 14.91 -11.08 21.11
CA LEU A 429 14.51 -12.22 21.91
C LEU A 429 13.13 -12.71 21.44
N SER A 430 13.01 -14.00 21.17
CA SER A 430 11.77 -14.64 20.73
C SER A 430 11.45 -15.78 21.68
N LEU A 431 10.28 -15.74 22.31
CA LEU A 431 9.69 -16.90 23.00
C LEU A 431 8.72 -17.56 22.04
N GLU A 432 8.93 -18.85 21.78
CA GLU A 432 8.25 -19.59 20.73
C GLU A 432 7.61 -20.85 21.31
N TYR A 433 6.38 -21.12 20.91
CA TYR A 433 5.71 -22.41 21.06
C TYR A 433 5.21 -22.84 19.68
N ILE A 434 5.48 -24.09 19.30
CA ILE A 434 4.99 -24.68 18.06
C ILE A 434 4.35 -26.04 18.35
N TYR A 435 3.33 -26.38 17.57
CA TYR A 435 2.62 -27.65 17.60
C TYR A 435 2.43 -28.18 16.18
N ARG A 436 2.87 -29.42 15.94
CA ARG A 436 2.89 -30.10 14.63
C ARG A 436 3.45 -29.23 13.51
N ASP A 437 4.53 -28.52 13.80
CA ASP A 437 5.19 -27.68 12.79
C ASP A 437 5.86 -28.56 11.73
N ARG A 438 5.73 -28.15 10.47
CA ARG A 438 6.25 -28.87 9.32
C ARG A 438 7.51 -28.17 8.84
N ILE A 439 8.64 -28.87 8.93
CA ILE A 439 9.97 -28.32 8.66
C ILE A 439 10.54 -29.02 7.43
N PHE A 440 10.84 -28.24 6.39
CA PHE A 440 11.58 -28.74 5.25
C PHE A 440 13.07 -28.84 5.60
N ASN A 441 13.63 -30.06 5.67
CA ASN A 441 15.05 -30.29 5.91
C ASN A 441 15.72 -30.90 4.68
N GLY A 442 15.93 -30.07 3.67
CA GLY A 442 16.79 -30.40 2.55
C GLY A 442 16.39 -31.69 1.85
N SER A 443 17.35 -32.58 1.56
CA SER A 443 17.07 -33.88 0.92
C SER A 443 16.29 -34.87 1.80
N LEU A 444 16.06 -34.59 3.09
CA LEU A 444 15.16 -35.36 3.94
C LEU A 444 13.68 -35.01 3.72
N GLY A 445 13.40 -33.96 2.96
CA GLY A 445 12.05 -33.46 2.73
C GLY A 445 11.42 -32.90 3.99
N PHE A 446 10.09 -32.91 4.03
CA PHE A 446 9.34 -32.41 5.18
C PHE A 446 9.40 -33.35 6.37
N GLN A 447 9.61 -32.77 7.54
CA GLN A 447 9.69 -33.44 8.83
C GLN A 447 8.77 -32.73 9.82
N THR A 448 8.08 -33.48 10.66
CA THR A 448 7.13 -32.92 11.63
C THR A 448 7.77 -32.82 13.01
N VAL A 449 7.73 -31.63 13.60
CA VAL A 449 8.04 -31.42 15.02
C VAL A 449 6.72 -31.41 15.78
N ARG A 450 6.50 -32.42 16.63
CA ARG A 450 5.22 -32.58 17.33
C ARG A 450 4.95 -31.38 18.25
N SER A 451 5.92 -30.99 19.06
CA SER A 451 5.87 -29.73 19.78
C SER A 451 7.26 -29.22 20.11
N SER A 452 7.39 -27.91 20.26
CA SER A 452 8.62 -27.30 20.76
C SER A 452 8.29 -26.00 21.46
N ILE A 453 8.90 -25.78 22.63
CA ILE A 453 8.82 -24.53 23.38
C ILE A 453 10.22 -24.03 23.70
N GLY A 454 10.47 -22.74 23.54
CA GLY A 454 11.78 -22.21 23.91
C GLY A 454 11.98 -20.74 23.66
N ALA A 455 13.22 -20.32 23.90
CA ALA A 455 13.69 -18.96 23.72
C ALA A 455 14.82 -18.92 22.68
N VAL A 456 14.78 -17.95 21.79
CA VAL A 456 15.80 -17.70 20.76
C VAL A 456 16.21 -16.24 20.82
N VAL A 457 17.50 -15.97 20.95
CA VAL A 457 18.08 -14.64 20.82
C VAL A 457 18.84 -14.55 19.50
N THR A 458 18.60 -13.48 18.74
CA THR A 458 19.28 -13.22 17.46
C THR A 458 19.92 -11.83 17.48
N SER A 459 21.15 -11.74 16.98
CA SER A 459 21.84 -10.46 16.83
C SER A 459 21.30 -9.67 15.63
N PRO A 460 21.50 -8.33 15.61
CA PRO A 460 21.43 -7.58 14.37
C PRO A 460 22.61 -7.95 13.45
N VAL A 461 22.66 -7.35 12.26
CA VAL A 461 23.84 -7.43 11.39
C VAL A 461 24.93 -6.54 11.96
N ILE A 462 26.07 -7.13 12.34
CA ILE A 462 27.19 -6.41 12.96
C ILE A 462 28.34 -6.31 11.93
N PRO A 463 28.62 -5.13 11.37
CA PRO A 463 29.78 -4.95 10.50
C PRO A 463 31.08 -5.03 11.30
N LEU A 464 32.06 -5.80 10.80
CA LEU A 464 33.35 -5.99 11.45
C LEU A 464 34.37 -4.96 10.95
N GLY A 465 34.35 -3.77 11.56
CA GLY A 465 35.18 -2.64 11.15
C GLY A 465 34.97 -2.28 9.68
N ASN A 466 36.05 -1.89 8.99
CA ASN A 466 36.01 -1.54 7.55
C ASN A 466 36.28 -2.74 6.64
N SER A 467 36.21 -3.96 7.17
CA SER A 467 36.50 -5.16 6.38
C SER A 467 35.43 -5.44 5.33
N GLY A 468 34.20 -4.96 5.49
CA GLY A 468 33.05 -5.39 4.68
C GLY A 468 32.56 -6.81 5.02
N ILE A 469 33.04 -7.40 6.11
CA ILE A 469 32.53 -8.66 6.67
C ILE A 469 31.41 -8.32 7.65
N ASN A 470 30.29 -9.01 7.52
CA ASN A 470 29.17 -8.90 8.46
C ASN A 470 29.05 -10.16 9.31
N LEU A 471 28.92 -9.97 10.62
CA LEU A 471 28.64 -11.00 11.62
C LEU A 471 27.15 -10.99 11.98
N THR A 472 26.57 -12.19 12.03
CA THR A 472 25.29 -12.45 12.72
C THR A 472 25.44 -13.67 13.60
N TYR A 473 24.86 -13.67 14.79
CA TYR A 473 24.83 -14.83 15.68
C TYR A 473 23.47 -15.05 16.30
N GLN A 474 23.24 -16.28 16.76
CA GLN A 474 22.03 -16.67 17.46
C GLN A 474 22.37 -17.62 18.61
N GLY A 475 21.53 -17.58 19.64
CA GLY A 475 21.51 -18.55 20.73
C GLY A 475 20.09 -19.02 20.96
N ALA A 476 19.89 -20.29 21.28
CA ALA A 476 18.58 -20.85 21.53
C ALA A 476 18.60 -21.90 22.65
N ILE A 477 17.50 -21.96 23.40
CA ILE A 477 17.18 -23.03 24.32
C ILE A 477 15.74 -23.48 24.05
N GLN A 478 15.55 -24.74 23.69
CA GLN A 478 14.24 -25.26 23.28
C GLN A 478 14.02 -26.66 23.83
N ASN A 479 12.87 -26.92 24.45
CA ASN A 479 12.40 -28.25 24.77
C ASN A 479 11.59 -28.77 23.58
N ILE A 480 12.02 -29.89 22.99
CA ILE A 480 11.56 -30.38 21.69
C ILE A 480 11.02 -31.79 21.86
N ASN A 481 9.77 -32.00 21.43
CA ASN A 481 9.18 -33.31 21.23
C ASN A 481 9.04 -33.61 19.73
N ALA A 482 9.78 -34.60 19.24
CA ALA A 482 9.75 -34.99 17.83
C ALA A 482 10.20 -36.44 17.66
N ASP A 483 9.95 -36.98 16.46
CA ASP A 483 10.35 -38.34 16.13
C ASP A 483 11.87 -38.51 16.00
N THR A 484 12.35 -39.67 16.44
CA THR A 484 13.70 -40.15 16.21
C THR A 484 13.68 -41.51 15.51
N ASP A 485 14.72 -41.77 14.73
CA ASP A 485 15.04 -43.07 14.14
C ASP A 485 16.18 -43.78 14.88
N ARG A 486 16.73 -43.16 15.95
CA ARG A 486 17.72 -43.78 16.83
C ARG A 486 17.06 -44.74 17.81
N GLN A 487 17.24 -46.03 17.58
CA GLN A 487 16.60 -47.08 18.39
C GLN A 487 17.08 -47.09 19.83
N ASP A 488 18.32 -46.66 20.08
CA ASP A 488 18.93 -46.59 21.41
C ASP A 488 18.31 -45.49 22.29
N LEU A 489 17.62 -44.51 21.69
CA LEU A 489 16.88 -43.47 22.40
C LEU A 489 15.41 -43.82 22.63
N LEU A 490 14.94 -44.96 22.11
CA LEU A 490 13.55 -45.37 22.17
C LEU A 490 13.32 -46.48 23.19
N PRO A 491 12.18 -46.47 23.91
CA PRO A 491 11.81 -47.57 24.79
C PRO A 491 11.64 -48.89 24.02
N PRO A 492 11.86 -50.05 24.66
CA PRO A 492 11.66 -51.35 24.02
C PRO A 492 10.19 -51.52 23.58
N PRO A 493 9.90 -52.18 22.45
CA PRO A 493 8.53 -52.44 22.00
C PRO A 493 7.72 -53.31 23.00
N PRO A 494 6.37 -53.18 23.06
CA PRO A 494 5.52 -52.34 22.22
C PRO A 494 5.55 -50.85 22.64
N ARG A 495 5.45 -49.94 21.66
CA ARG A 495 5.44 -48.48 21.88
C ARG A 495 4.43 -47.82 20.95
N ASP A 496 3.77 -46.76 21.42
CA ASP A 496 2.72 -46.07 20.63
C ASP A 496 3.29 -45.16 19.54
N ASN A 497 4.53 -44.67 19.70
CA ASN A 497 5.18 -43.76 18.76
C ASN A 497 6.71 -43.80 18.90
N ARG A 498 7.43 -43.06 18.06
CA ARG A 498 8.91 -42.96 18.07
C ARG A 498 9.40 -41.57 18.51
N ARG A 499 8.66 -40.90 19.38
CA ARG A 499 9.00 -39.55 19.85
C ARG A 499 9.90 -39.60 21.06
N ILE A 500 10.83 -38.65 21.11
CA ILE A 500 11.63 -38.35 22.31
C ILE A 500 11.40 -36.89 22.68
N ASN A 501 11.61 -36.55 23.96
CA ASN A 501 11.57 -35.18 24.44
C ASN A 501 12.95 -34.79 24.98
N LEU A 502 13.61 -33.83 24.34
CA LEU A 502 14.93 -33.35 24.74
C LEU A 502 14.98 -31.81 24.76
N THR A 503 15.73 -31.26 25.71
CA THR A 503 16.08 -29.84 25.69
C THR A 503 17.35 -29.65 24.87
N ARG A 504 17.28 -28.82 23.83
CA ARG A 504 18.38 -28.42 22.96
C ARG A 504 18.89 -27.04 23.36
N TYR A 505 20.20 -26.94 23.56
CA TYR A 505 20.96 -25.70 23.67
C TYR A 505 21.73 -25.50 22.38
N GLN A 506 21.52 -24.38 21.69
CA GLN A 506 22.15 -24.12 20.40
C GLN A 506 22.82 -22.76 20.38
N ALA A 507 24.00 -22.68 19.79
CA ALA A 507 24.68 -21.45 19.44
C ALA A 507 25.12 -21.50 17.98
N GLY A 508 24.95 -20.40 17.25
CA GLY A 508 25.37 -20.30 15.87
C GLY A 508 25.90 -18.92 15.52
N ALA A 509 26.88 -18.88 14.63
CA ALA A 509 27.44 -17.64 14.11
C ALA A 509 27.67 -17.75 12.59
N SER A 510 27.41 -16.68 11.87
CA SER A 510 27.67 -16.56 10.45
C SER A 510 28.49 -15.32 10.16
N LEU A 511 29.53 -15.50 9.35
CA LEU A 511 30.28 -14.43 8.70
C LEU A 511 29.92 -14.43 7.22
N ASN A 512 29.63 -13.26 6.66
CA ASN A 512 29.41 -13.13 5.22
C ASN A 512 30.17 -11.93 4.66
N ARG A 513 30.56 -12.05 3.39
CA ARG A 513 31.18 -10.97 2.63
C ARG A 513 30.83 -11.10 1.16
N SER A 514 30.53 -9.95 0.56
CA SER A 514 30.25 -9.83 -0.88
C SER A 514 31.32 -8.97 -1.55
N PHE A 515 31.73 -9.38 -2.75
CA PHE A 515 32.72 -8.69 -3.57
C PHE A 515 32.09 -8.36 -4.91
N LEU A 516 31.87 -7.08 -5.21
CA LEU A 516 31.48 -6.64 -6.54
C LEU A 516 32.67 -6.85 -7.48
N LEU A 517 32.54 -7.76 -8.44
CA LEU A 517 33.59 -8.09 -9.40
C LEU A 517 33.53 -7.17 -10.62
N TRP A 518 32.31 -6.81 -11.03
CA TRP A 518 32.05 -5.97 -12.18
C TRP A 518 30.66 -5.34 -12.08
N GLN A 519 30.50 -4.14 -12.63
CA GLN A 519 29.24 -3.42 -12.75
C GLN A 519 29.24 -2.61 -14.06
N GLY A 520 28.15 -2.68 -14.80
CA GLY A 520 27.90 -1.88 -15.99
C GLY A 520 27.14 -0.59 -15.67
N GLU A 521 26.69 0.10 -16.72
CA GLU A 521 25.89 1.32 -16.62
C GLU A 521 24.40 1.03 -16.81
N ALA A 522 23.55 1.83 -16.15
CA ALA A 522 22.10 1.81 -16.33
C ALA A 522 21.72 2.46 -17.67
N LEU A 523 20.63 2.00 -18.29
CA LEU A 523 19.97 2.80 -19.32
C LEU A 523 19.21 3.99 -18.69
N PRO A 524 18.97 5.07 -19.44
CA PRO A 524 18.11 6.16 -19.00
C PRO A 524 16.73 5.66 -18.55
N ALA A 525 16.15 6.32 -17.56
CA ALA A 525 14.85 5.95 -16.97
C ALA A 525 13.67 6.43 -17.83
N THR A 526 13.66 6.07 -19.11
CA THR A 526 12.62 6.40 -20.09
C THR A 526 11.74 5.17 -20.39
N PRO A 527 10.48 5.34 -20.84
CA PRO A 527 9.56 4.24 -21.11
C PRO A 527 9.98 3.35 -22.29
N THR A 528 10.89 3.82 -23.14
CA THR A 528 11.41 3.09 -24.30
C THR A 528 12.75 2.41 -24.04
N GLU A 529 13.48 2.82 -22.99
CA GLU A 529 14.79 2.29 -22.62
C GLU A 529 14.75 1.56 -21.27
N GLY A 530 15.27 2.18 -20.19
CA GLY A 530 15.47 1.53 -18.90
C GLY A 530 14.18 1.17 -18.15
N LEU A 531 13.05 1.78 -18.50
CA LEU A 531 11.74 1.49 -17.90
C LEU A 531 10.79 0.72 -18.81
N ARG A 532 11.27 0.16 -19.93
CA ARG A 532 10.39 -0.47 -20.91
C ARG A 532 9.66 -1.72 -20.41
N TYR A 533 10.33 -2.53 -19.58
CA TYR A 533 9.76 -3.76 -19.01
C TYR A 533 9.90 -3.85 -17.48
N THR A 534 10.55 -2.87 -16.86
CA THR A 534 10.81 -2.84 -15.41
C THR A 534 10.50 -1.47 -14.82
N PRO A 535 10.15 -1.41 -13.53
CA PRO A 535 9.90 -0.13 -12.85
C PRO A 535 11.19 0.65 -12.52
N GLN A 536 12.36 0.03 -12.66
CA GLN A 536 13.67 0.65 -12.47
C GLN A 536 14.66 0.14 -13.53
N PRO A 537 15.62 0.96 -13.97
CA PRO A 537 16.65 0.52 -14.92
C PRO A 537 17.47 -0.66 -14.39
N VAL A 538 17.58 -1.71 -15.20
CA VAL A 538 18.38 -2.89 -14.87
C VAL A 538 19.86 -2.60 -15.12
N VAL A 539 20.69 -2.77 -14.09
CA VAL A 539 22.14 -2.57 -14.17
C VAL A 539 22.86 -3.92 -14.25
N PRO A 540 23.59 -4.23 -15.32
CA PRO A 540 24.42 -5.43 -15.38
C PRO A 540 25.46 -5.45 -14.25
N TYR A 541 25.65 -6.60 -13.59
CA TYR A 541 26.69 -6.74 -12.57
C TYR A 541 27.10 -8.20 -12.37
N LEU A 542 28.26 -8.38 -11.73
CA LEU A 542 28.77 -9.67 -11.26
C LEU A 542 29.33 -9.53 -9.84
N GLN A 543 28.94 -10.43 -8.95
CA GLN A 543 29.33 -10.41 -7.55
C GLN A 543 29.71 -11.82 -7.07
N LEU A 544 30.82 -11.90 -6.32
CA LEU A 544 31.20 -13.07 -5.55
C LEU A 544 30.69 -12.93 -4.12
N ARG A 545 29.96 -13.93 -3.63
CA ARG A 545 29.47 -14.01 -2.27
C ARG A 545 30.16 -15.15 -1.54
N THR A 546 30.60 -14.88 -0.32
CA THR A 546 31.21 -15.87 0.57
C THR A 546 30.49 -15.85 1.90
N ARG A 547 30.28 -17.04 2.46
CA ARG A 547 29.67 -17.19 3.78
C ARG A 547 30.31 -18.35 4.52
N VAL A 548 30.58 -18.16 5.80
CA VAL A 548 30.99 -19.21 6.73
C VAL A 548 29.99 -19.23 7.88
N THR A 549 29.45 -20.40 8.22
CA THR A 549 28.51 -20.56 9.33
C THR A 549 28.96 -21.70 10.23
N GLY A 550 29.11 -21.42 11.52
CA GLY A 550 29.32 -22.42 12.56
C GLY A 550 28.07 -22.58 13.41
N VAL A 551 27.68 -23.81 13.72
CA VAL A 551 26.57 -24.13 14.62
C VAL A 551 27.01 -25.24 15.56
N ALA A 552 26.74 -25.07 16.85
CA ALA A 552 26.92 -26.08 17.88
C ALA A 552 25.61 -26.27 18.63
N SER A 553 25.18 -27.52 18.78
CA SER A 553 23.99 -27.92 19.53
C SER A 553 24.35 -28.98 20.56
N ALA A 554 23.81 -28.88 21.76
CA ALA A 554 23.89 -29.87 22.83
C ALA A 554 22.49 -30.22 23.30
N TYR A 555 22.26 -31.49 23.65
CA TYR A 555 20.96 -32.00 24.05
C TYR A 555 21.00 -32.50 25.51
N SER A 556 19.86 -32.48 26.18
CA SER A 556 19.74 -32.89 27.59
C SER A 556 20.09 -34.35 27.88
N ASN A 557 20.18 -35.20 26.86
CA ASN A 557 20.65 -36.59 26.97
C ASN A 557 22.18 -36.72 26.82
N GLY A 558 22.92 -35.62 26.65
CA GLY A 558 24.37 -35.60 26.49
C GLY A 558 24.84 -35.70 25.03
N ASP A 559 23.95 -35.90 24.06
CA ASP A 559 24.31 -35.86 22.65
C ASP A 559 24.69 -34.43 22.23
N THR A 560 25.56 -34.30 21.23
CA THR A 560 25.93 -33.03 20.61
C THR A 560 25.87 -33.11 19.09
N GLN A 561 25.79 -31.95 18.44
CA GLN A 561 25.88 -31.81 17.00
C GLN A 561 26.53 -30.48 16.66
N GLU A 562 27.71 -30.56 16.05
CA GLU A 562 28.48 -29.43 15.57
C GLU A 562 28.51 -29.44 14.05
N SER A 563 28.49 -28.27 13.44
CA SER A 563 28.69 -28.12 12.01
C SER A 563 29.39 -26.81 11.67
N LEU A 564 30.22 -26.87 10.64
CA LEU A 564 30.87 -25.73 10.02
C LEU A 564 30.60 -25.81 8.51
N SER A 565 29.88 -24.82 7.98
CA SER A 565 29.61 -24.71 6.55
C SER A 565 30.36 -23.54 5.93
N GLY A 566 30.89 -23.76 4.74
CA GLY A 566 31.46 -22.75 3.86
C GLY A 566 30.67 -22.71 2.56
N THR A 567 30.26 -21.52 2.14
CA THR A 567 29.56 -21.27 0.89
C THR A 567 30.35 -20.27 0.07
N ILE A 568 30.56 -20.61 -1.21
CA ILE A 568 31.05 -19.69 -2.24
C ILE A 568 30.00 -19.62 -3.34
N GLY A 569 29.68 -18.43 -3.82
CA GLY A 569 28.72 -18.27 -4.90
C GLY A 569 28.98 -17.07 -5.78
N LEU A 570 28.63 -17.20 -7.05
CA LEU A 570 28.60 -16.12 -8.03
C LEU A 570 27.15 -15.77 -8.31
N VAL A 571 26.84 -14.48 -8.28
CA VAL A 571 25.54 -13.95 -8.67
C VAL A 571 25.75 -12.79 -9.63
N GLY A 572 24.91 -12.69 -10.63
CA GLY A 572 25.01 -11.61 -11.59
C GLY A 572 23.76 -11.49 -12.44
N GLN A 573 23.74 -10.39 -13.19
CA GLN A 573 22.77 -10.18 -14.24
C GLN A 573 23.46 -9.49 -15.42
N LEU A 574 23.05 -9.85 -16.61
CA LEU A 574 23.58 -9.34 -17.87
C LEU A 574 22.45 -8.70 -18.67
N GLY A 575 22.81 -7.67 -19.42
CA GLY A 575 21.89 -6.88 -20.23
C GLY A 575 20.93 -5.99 -19.43
N HIS A 576 20.05 -5.28 -20.13
CA HIS A 576 19.25 -4.19 -19.56
C HIS A 576 17.76 -4.48 -19.49
N PHE A 577 17.33 -5.64 -19.99
CA PHE A 577 15.91 -6.00 -20.11
C PHE A 577 15.08 -4.90 -20.79
N SER A 578 15.58 -4.42 -21.93
CA SER A 578 14.96 -3.34 -22.70
C SER A 578 14.79 -3.71 -24.17
N LYS A 579 15.69 -4.51 -24.75
CA LYS A 579 15.52 -4.97 -26.13
C LYS A 579 14.45 -6.07 -26.22
N PRO A 580 13.88 -6.33 -27.42
CA PRO A 580 12.75 -7.23 -27.57
C PRO A 580 13.04 -8.73 -27.31
N TYR A 581 14.28 -9.18 -27.29
CA TYR A 581 14.61 -10.60 -27.07
C TYR A 581 16.01 -10.75 -26.49
N PHE A 582 16.17 -11.73 -25.59
CA PHE A 582 17.46 -12.17 -25.03
C PHE A 582 18.40 -11.06 -24.51
N ASP A 583 17.84 -9.96 -24.01
CA ASP A 583 18.57 -8.81 -23.46
C ASP A 583 18.65 -8.83 -21.93
N TYR A 584 18.20 -9.92 -21.31
CA TYR A 584 18.35 -10.11 -19.89
C TYR A 584 18.63 -11.55 -19.55
N THR A 585 19.70 -11.76 -18.79
CA THR A 585 20.01 -13.04 -18.15
C THR A 585 20.42 -12.77 -16.71
N GLY A 586 19.59 -13.16 -15.76
CA GLY A 586 19.94 -13.23 -14.34
C GLY A 586 20.44 -14.62 -14.00
N PHE A 587 21.46 -14.75 -13.17
CA PHE A 587 21.94 -16.05 -12.72
C PHE A 587 22.52 -16.02 -11.32
N ASN A 588 22.47 -17.18 -10.67
CA ASN A 588 23.21 -17.45 -9.45
C ASN A 588 23.73 -18.88 -9.49
N ILE A 589 24.92 -19.10 -8.95
CA ILE A 589 25.48 -20.42 -8.70
C ILE A 589 26.22 -20.38 -7.38
N SER A 590 25.98 -21.36 -6.51
CA SER A 590 26.68 -21.46 -5.25
C SER A 590 26.96 -22.90 -4.88
N TYR A 591 28.11 -23.10 -4.27
CA TYR A 591 28.54 -24.38 -3.73
C TYR A 591 28.70 -24.22 -2.22
N THR A 592 28.05 -25.13 -1.48
CA THR A 592 28.14 -25.20 -0.02
C THR A 592 28.74 -26.54 0.39
N GLN A 593 29.76 -26.49 1.24
CA GLN A 593 30.36 -27.66 1.87
C GLN A 593 30.18 -27.57 3.39
N VAL A 594 29.71 -28.65 4.00
CA VAL A 594 29.47 -28.75 5.45
C VAL A 594 30.33 -29.86 6.07
N ALA A 595 31.21 -29.47 6.97
CA ALA A 595 31.82 -30.36 7.93
C ALA A 595 30.88 -30.51 9.13
N ARG A 596 30.59 -31.75 9.56
CA ARG A 596 29.71 -32.03 10.69
C ARG A 596 30.37 -33.03 11.66
N GLY A 597 30.06 -32.88 12.94
CA GLY A 597 30.36 -33.84 13.98
C GLY A 597 29.30 -34.94 14.05
N ASN A 598 28.84 -35.24 15.26
CA ASN A 598 27.83 -36.26 15.52
C ASN A 598 26.45 -35.87 14.96
N PRO A 599 25.62 -36.84 14.54
CA PRO A 599 24.27 -36.57 14.07
C PRO A 599 23.33 -36.21 15.22
N SER A 600 22.34 -35.35 14.91
CA SER A 600 21.25 -35.04 15.84
C SER A 600 20.55 -36.31 16.37
N PRO A 601 20.09 -36.30 17.63
CA PRO A 601 19.05 -37.20 18.13
C PRO A 601 17.77 -37.13 17.30
N PHE A 602 17.43 -35.95 16.76
CA PHE A 602 16.19 -35.73 16.02
C PHE A 602 16.42 -35.76 14.50
N ARG A 603 15.58 -36.50 13.78
CA ARG A 603 15.72 -36.60 12.31
C ARG A 603 15.57 -35.25 11.61
N PHE A 604 14.65 -34.40 12.08
CA PHE A 604 14.39 -33.08 11.48
C PHE A 604 15.57 -32.10 11.61
N ASP A 605 16.50 -32.32 12.53
CA ASP A 605 17.59 -31.38 12.86
C ASP A 605 18.96 -31.86 12.34
N ARG A 606 18.99 -32.99 11.63
CA ARG A 606 20.23 -33.51 11.07
C ARG A 606 20.71 -32.67 9.90
N VAL A 607 22.02 -32.41 9.88
CA VAL A 607 22.72 -31.95 8.69
C VAL A 607 22.81 -33.11 7.72
N ALA A 608 21.80 -33.29 6.87
CA ALA A 608 21.78 -34.36 5.86
C ALA A 608 22.61 -34.00 4.62
N ASP A 609 22.53 -32.74 4.20
CA ASP A 609 23.16 -32.23 2.99
C ASP A 609 24.54 -31.65 3.29
N ARG A 610 25.60 -32.37 2.91
CA ARG A 610 26.98 -31.94 3.19
C ARG A 610 27.60 -31.21 2.03
N SER A 611 27.40 -31.69 0.80
CA SER A 611 27.83 -31.00 -0.42
C SER A 611 26.60 -30.61 -1.24
N VAL A 612 26.36 -29.31 -1.37
CA VAL A 612 25.19 -28.76 -2.08
C VAL A 612 25.64 -27.85 -3.20
N LEU A 613 25.15 -28.11 -4.40
CA LEU A 613 25.24 -27.19 -5.53
C LEU A 613 23.86 -26.59 -5.76
N SER A 614 23.77 -25.28 -5.67
CA SER A 614 22.58 -24.51 -6.01
C SER A 614 22.86 -23.66 -7.23
N GLY A 615 21.91 -23.60 -8.15
CA GLY A 615 22.03 -22.80 -9.37
C GLY A 615 20.68 -22.34 -9.85
N GLY A 616 20.61 -21.12 -10.36
CA GLY A 616 19.43 -20.57 -10.98
C GLY A 616 19.77 -19.70 -12.17
N ILE A 617 18.87 -19.69 -13.15
CA ILE A 617 18.94 -18.84 -14.33
C ILE A 617 17.55 -18.30 -14.63
N THR A 618 17.49 -17.00 -14.95
CA THR A 618 16.31 -16.30 -15.44
C THR A 618 16.66 -15.68 -16.77
N GLN A 619 15.92 -16.03 -17.81
CA GLN A 619 16.16 -15.57 -19.17
C GLN A 619 14.94 -14.82 -19.69
N GLN A 620 15.16 -13.62 -20.23
CA GLN A 620 14.16 -12.98 -21.11
C GLN A 620 14.08 -13.77 -22.42
N ILE A 621 12.87 -14.19 -22.77
CA ILE A 621 12.61 -14.91 -24.02
C ILE A 621 12.19 -13.92 -25.10
N TYR A 622 11.14 -13.14 -24.82
CA TYR A 622 10.61 -12.15 -25.75
C TYR A 622 9.80 -11.08 -25.01
N GLY A 623 10.07 -9.82 -25.34
CA GLY A 623 9.48 -8.64 -24.73
C GLY A 623 9.45 -8.74 -23.20
N PRO A 624 8.28 -8.63 -22.57
CA PRO A 624 8.13 -8.66 -21.11
C PRO A 624 8.24 -10.06 -20.48
N PHE A 625 8.35 -11.14 -21.27
CA PHE A 625 8.36 -12.49 -20.75
C PHE A 625 9.75 -12.95 -20.31
N ARG A 626 9.84 -13.38 -19.05
CA ARG A 626 10.99 -14.07 -18.48
C ARG A 626 10.59 -15.47 -18.04
N ILE A 627 11.50 -16.42 -18.26
CA ILE A 627 11.37 -17.78 -17.75
C ILE A 627 12.63 -18.06 -16.94
N GLY A 628 12.46 -18.67 -15.79
CA GLY A 628 13.59 -19.09 -14.99
C GLY A 628 13.34 -20.37 -14.24
N PHE A 629 14.45 -20.95 -13.79
CA PHE A 629 14.41 -21.98 -12.79
C PHE A 629 15.52 -21.78 -11.78
N GLN A 630 15.32 -22.28 -10.58
CA GLN A 630 16.32 -22.33 -9.52
C GLN A 630 16.27 -23.69 -8.87
N THR A 631 17.41 -24.38 -8.83
CA THR A 631 17.52 -25.73 -8.31
C THR A 631 18.63 -25.83 -7.26
N SER A 632 18.50 -26.81 -6.38
CA SER A 632 19.51 -27.19 -5.41
C SER A 632 19.63 -28.71 -5.37
N TYR A 633 20.85 -29.21 -5.49
CA TYR A 633 21.18 -30.63 -5.52
C TYR A 633 22.18 -30.97 -4.43
N ASN A 634 21.95 -32.09 -3.74
CA ASN A 634 22.94 -32.72 -2.88
C ASN A 634 23.87 -33.58 -3.74
N LEU A 635 25.15 -33.20 -3.83
CA LEU A 635 26.14 -33.88 -4.67
C LEU A 635 26.58 -35.24 -4.10
N ASP A 636 26.47 -35.46 -2.79
CA ASP A 636 26.80 -36.75 -2.15
C ASP A 636 25.76 -37.82 -2.48
N THR A 637 24.47 -37.45 -2.50
CA THR A 637 23.36 -38.40 -2.68
C THR A 637 22.76 -38.39 -4.08
N GLY A 638 23.09 -37.38 -4.90
CA GLY A 638 22.46 -37.16 -6.20
C GLY A 638 20.97 -36.77 -6.12
N LYS A 639 20.47 -36.45 -4.93
CA LYS A 639 19.06 -36.07 -4.73
C LYS A 639 18.85 -34.58 -4.94
N GLU A 640 17.78 -34.26 -5.64
CA GLU A 640 17.25 -32.91 -5.74
C GLU A 640 16.69 -32.48 -4.38
N ILE A 641 17.06 -31.28 -3.93
CA ILE A 641 16.60 -30.70 -2.67
C ILE A 641 15.38 -29.82 -2.93
N SER A 642 15.43 -28.96 -3.94
CA SER A 642 14.34 -28.06 -4.27
C SER A 642 14.54 -27.56 -5.68
N THR A 643 13.46 -27.46 -6.45
CA THR A 643 13.48 -26.84 -7.77
C THR A 643 12.29 -25.93 -7.92
N ASP A 644 12.54 -24.67 -8.17
CA ASP A 644 11.54 -23.66 -8.47
C ASP A 644 11.56 -23.41 -9.97
N LEU A 645 10.42 -23.61 -10.62
CA LEU A 645 10.17 -23.22 -12.01
C LEU A 645 9.29 -21.98 -11.98
N PHE A 646 9.61 -20.96 -12.78
CA PHE A 646 8.77 -19.78 -12.85
C PHE A 646 8.73 -19.11 -14.21
N VAL A 647 7.59 -18.49 -14.48
CA VAL A 647 7.32 -17.66 -15.66
C VAL A 647 6.82 -16.31 -15.16
N GLU A 648 7.42 -15.24 -15.66
CA GLU A 648 7.09 -13.89 -15.28
C GLU A 648 6.76 -13.05 -16.51
N TYR A 649 5.65 -12.33 -16.45
CA TYR A 649 5.32 -11.23 -17.34
C TYR A 649 5.60 -9.92 -16.61
N SER A 650 6.65 -9.21 -17.00
CA SER A 650 7.11 -8.00 -16.32
C SER A 650 6.88 -6.76 -17.18
N ARG A 651 6.16 -5.80 -16.62
CA ARG A 651 5.90 -4.47 -17.16
C ARG A 651 6.38 -3.41 -16.17
N ARG A 652 6.41 -2.14 -16.58
CA ARG A 652 6.86 -1.05 -15.70
C ARG A 652 5.86 -0.85 -14.57
N THR A 653 4.57 -0.92 -14.85
CA THR A 653 3.51 -0.70 -13.84
C THR A 653 3.04 -1.94 -13.12
N TYR A 654 3.30 -3.13 -13.65
CA TYR A 654 2.87 -4.38 -13.02
C TYR A 654 3.74 -5.58 -13.39
N ASN A 655 3.64 -6.65 -12.62
CA ASN A 655 4.15 -7.96 -13.02
C ASN A 655 3.17 -9.08 -12.63
N ILE A 656 3.24 -10.19 -13.38
CA ILE A 656 2.54 -11.43 -13.06
C ILE A 656 3.59 -12.53 -13.03
N LEU A 657 3.70 -13.27 -11.92
CA LEU A 657 4.65 -14.35 -11.73
C LEU A 657 3.90 -15.64 -11.41
N LEU A 658 4.12 -16.67 -12.22
CA LEU A 658 3.69 -18.04 -11.98
C LEU A 658 4.91 -18.82 -11.47
N ARG A 659 4.79 -19.50 -10.34
CA ARG A 659 5.85 -20.33 -9.75
C ARG A 659 5.30 -21.71 -9.39
N TYR A 660 6.08 -22.75 -9.65
CA TYR A 660 5.79 -24.12 -9.24
C TYR A 660 7.06 -24.83 -8.78
N ASN A 661 6.96 -25.58 -7.69
CA ASN A 661 8.04 -26.40 -7.18
C ASN A 661 7.61 -27.87 -7.17
N PRO A 662 8.11 -28.73 -8.09
CA PRO A 662 7.71 -30.13 -8.15
C PRO A 662 8.19 -30.97 -6.95
N VAL A 663 9.30 -30.59 -6.30
CA VAL A 663 9.86 -31.34 -5.17
C VAL A 663 9.04 -31.12 -3.91
N GLN A 664 8.60 -29.88 -3.69
CA GLN A 664 7.76 -29.50 -2.56
C GLN A 664 6.26 -29.58 -2.87
N GLN A 665 5.91 -29.75 -4.14
CA GLN A 665 4.54 -29.77 -4.67
C GLN A 665 3.73 -28.51 -4.32
N LEU A 666 4.39 -27.35 -4.35
CA LEU A 666 3.81 -26.04 -4.04
C LEU A 666 3.76 -25.16 -5.29
N GLY A 667 2.63 -24.46 -5.49
CA GLY A 667 2.44 -23.51 -6.59
C GLY A 667 1.90 -22.16 -6.13
N SER A 668 2.32 -21.08 -6.80
CA SER A 668 1.83 -19.73 -6.53
C SER A 668 1.75 -18.87 -7.79
N ILE A 669 0.76 -18.00 -7.83
CA ILE A 669 0.56 -16.91 -8.78
C ILE A 669 0.68 -15.61 -7.98
N SER A 670 1.55 -14.69 -8.39
CA SER A 670 1.58 -13.35 -7.81
C SER A 670 1.33 -12.28 -8.86
N PHE A 671 0.57 -11.26 -8.47
CA PHE A 671 0.34 -10.05 -9.25
C PHE A 671 0.88 -8.89 -8.43
N GLN A 672 1.82 -8.11 -8.95
CA GLN A 672 2.28 -6.89 -8.28
C GLN A 672 2.03 -5.67 -9.15
N ILE A 673 1.72 -4.54 -8.50
CA ILE A 673 1.56 -3.22 -9.07
C ILE A 673 2.69 -2.35 -8.53
N ASN A 674 3.47 -1.72 -9.40
CA ASN A 674 4.63 -0.92 -9.02
C ASN A 674 4.23 0.55 -8.78
N ASP A 675 4.67 1.16 -7.70
CA ASP A 675 4.39 2.56 -7.40
C ASP A 675 5.44 3.48 -8.03
N PHE A 676 5.02 4.66 -8.47
CA PHE A 676 5.88 5.67 -9.07
C PHE A 676 5.68 7.04 -8.43
N ASN A 677 6.76 7.79 -8.38
CA ASN A 677 6.75 9.21 -8.08
C ASN A 677 7.48 9.98 -9.19
N TRP A 678 7.06 11.23 -9.43
CA TRP A 678 7.60 12.06 -10.50
C TRP A 678 7.39 13.56 -10.20
N THR A 679 8.01 14.40 -11.01
CA THR A 679 7.74 15.85 -11.07
C THR A 679 7.31 16.22 -12.49
N GLY A 680 6.63 17.35 -12.65
CA GLY A 680 6.10 17.79 -13.95
C GLY A 680 4.73 17.23 -14.31
N ASN A 681 4.25 17.57 -15.50
CA ASN A 681 2.94 17.19 -16.02
C ASN A 681 3.03 15.87 -16.80
N PRO A 682 2.32 14.81 -16.38
CA PRO A 682 2.35 13.53 -17.05
C PRO A 682 1.51 13.47 -18.34
N GLY A 683 0.77 14.53 -18.66
CA GLY A 683 -0.07 14.62 -19.85
C GLY A 683 -1.35 13.75 -19.79
N VAL A 684 -2.06 13.70 -20.92
CA VAL A 684 -3.26 12.86 -21.12
C VAL A 684 -2.89 11.41 -21.44
N PHE A 685 -3.80 10.45 -21.24
CA PHE A 685 -3.54 9.02 -21.42
C PHE A 685 -3.44 8.62 -22.90
N ASP A 686 -4.28 9.22 -23.75
CA ASP A 686 -4.37 8.85 -25.17
C ASP A 686 -3.56 9.81 -26.04
N CYS A 687 -2.28 9.48 -26.25
CA CYS A 687 -1.35 10.29 -27.05
C CYS A 687 -1.16 9.78 -28.50
N SER A 688 -1.70 8.61 -28.85
CA SER A 688 -1.45 7.96 -30.15
C SER A 688 -2.38 8.40 -31.28
N GLU A 689 -3.58 8.91 -30.95
CA GLU A 689 -4.58 9.29 -31.96
C GLU A 689 -4.80 10.80 -32.07
N ASN A 690 -4.63 11.57 -30.99
CA ASN A 690 -4.72 13.02 -30.97
C ASN A 690 -3.63 13.59 -30.06
N ARG A 691 -2.84 14.54 -30.56
CA ARG A 691 -1.91 15.34 -29.76
C ARG A 691 -2.55 16.68 -29.42
N PRO A 692 -3.11 16.87 -28.21
CA PRO A 692 -3.65 18.15 -27.83
C PRO A 692 -2.49 19.14 -27.68
N VAL A 693 -2.55 20.26 -28.39
CA VAL A 693 -1.60 21.36 -28.21
C VAL A 693 -2.31 22.46 -27.45
N VAL A 694 -1.81 22.77 -26.27
CA VAL A 694 -2.32 23.86 -25.43
C VAL A 694 -1.26 24.95 -25.38
N GLN A 695 -1.60 26.16 -25.84
CA GLN A 695 -0.70 27.32 -25.89
C GLN A 695 0.66 27.05 -26.58
N GLY A 696 0.68 26.16 -27.58
CA GLY A 696 1.90 25.79 -28.31
C GLY A 696 2.74 24.69 -27.67
N VAL A 697 2.30 24.11 -26.55
CA VAL A 697 2.95 22.98 -25.86
C VAL A 697 2.17 21.69 -26.13
N ASP A 698 2.85 20.67 -26.65
CA ASP A 698 2.31 19.32 -26.85
C ASP A 698 1.97 18.71 -25.48
N GLN A 699 0.70 18.34 -25.26
CA GLN A 699 0.26 17.69 -24.02
C GLN A 699 0.64 16.19 -23.99
N CYS A 700 1.17 15.65 -25.09
CA CYS A 700 1.68 14.29 -25.21
C CYS A 700 3.18 14.24 -24.90
N ILE A 701 3.57 14.54 -23.66
CA ILE A 701 4.98 14.53 -23.27
C ILE A 701 5.32 13.15 -22.70
N GLY A 702 6.19 12.40 -23.39
CA GLY A 702 6.63 11.06 -22.98
C GLY A 702 6.84 10.04 -24.11
N SER A 703 6.60 10.42 -25.37
CA SER A 703 6.78 9.54 -26.55
C SER A 703 7.93 9.93 -27.48
N ALA A 704 8.75 10.92 -27.12
CA ALA A 704 9.88 11.36 -27.93
C ALA A 704 10.99 11.98 -27.07
N GLU A 705 11.93 11.16 -26.60
CA GLU A 705 13.32 11.09 -27.10
C GLU A 705 13.94 9.76 -26.65
#